data_AF-L1NXQ2-F1
#
_entry.id   AF-L1NXQ2-F1
#
_cell.length_a   1.000
_cell.length_b   1.000
_cell.length_c   1.000
_cell.angle_alpha   90.00
_cell.angle_beta   90.00
_cell.angle_gamma   90.00
#
_symmetry.space_group_name_H-M   'P 1'
#
loop_
_entity.id
_entity.type
_entity.pdbx_description
1 polymer ?
#
loop_
_entity_poly.entity_id
_entity_poly.type
_entity_poly.pdbx_seq_one_letter_code
_entity_poly.pdbx_strand_id
1 'polypeptide(L)'
;MTEQQILKKIEVWSDEDDIQAVVDFIESLSVEDKTPEVLNELGRAYNNLYWLNPTEENKHYLRRAIEVFKYIEPELGNTDSWNYRIGYSYFFLGDLPNAKYYLQKDISQWGGTTQELLNFIAIAEEKNLSLSEVMEGGQGGIEFVLERFINTLQEYAPQMLKKLRTKATKKSIDTLEKRLQFSFPENFKQLHRTFDGQEPGTTFFFGRHTFVAINEIEPLQQEWLNFVLTHYGKNWQQVTMPSVPKGVVKNQLYNPKWLPIISVRIGDEDKDEILSYICTDLDNDSEGTYGQIMAIVIAKDLTKCSITILADDLQDWFDYFIRNIKNGLFQYDEETDDLIIPADHLEEIPVYSKEEKITVEHFIKKKFGKVSKVLHEELAPDVWCDILVVAPTAQHNYYTLVTKDMGDYPMNILAGDDETVICEMVMHLPPTWNSESTAEEHRKPIEWIKKVVQISLEQGLFISRGHTVLVENGTLKSDKFAFLLAVPTLDNDGEELCCNISKHKFVLFNTFVPIYTEEMLYRWDNDEEELLSLLENDKQLNDFIIGTPSRANLCANYEPMIDTTRLDKVQWAFTQEPYYNMADFYEAFKRYNDDVGNDLEDFNPFGTLFLSPRVKVLYQAQIKDVGVLNSFEFLTNENALTEGTPDAEGFYDVHIVAQHESGDGVTIGALELLFFMHNTLHNKYLGKRIFFNGFELQGYENDGTPVIFILCSD
;
A
#
# COMPACT_ATOMS: atom_id res chain seq x y z
N MET A 1 -10.85 -23.37 28.85
CA MET A 1 -11.08 -22.52 27.67
C MET A 1 -11.17 -23.45 26.47
N THR A 2 -11.83 -23.09 25.37
CA THR A 2 -11.67 -23.86 24.13
C THR A 2 -10.27 -23.65 23.57
N GLU A 3 -9.77 -24.57 22.74
CA GLU A 3 -8.47 -24.42 22.06
C GLU A 3 -8.38 -23.09 21.30
N GLN A 4 -9.44 -22.71 20.57
CA GLN A 4 -9.53 -21.43 19.88
C GLN A 4 -9.42 -20.22 20.83
N GLN A 5 -10.07 -20.26 22.00
CA GLN A 5 -9.94 -19.19 23.00
C GLN A 5 -8.51 -19.09 23.55
N ILE A 6 -7.82 -20.22 23.70
CA ILE A 6 -6.42 -20.26 24.14
C ILE A 6 -5.51 -19.66 23.06
N LEU A 7 -5.65 -20.11 21.80
CA LEU A 7 -4.87 -19.63 20.66
C LEU A 7 -5.07 -18.14 20.41
N LYS A 8 -6.31 -17.63 20.48
CA LYS A 8 -6.57 -16.20 20.32
C LYS A 8 -5.93 -15.36 21.42
N LYS A 9 -5.91 -15.86 22.65
CA LYS A 9 -5.24 -15.19 23.77
C LYS A 9 -3.72 -15.14 23.57
N ILE A 10 -3.14 -16.21 23.02
CA ILE A 10 -1.71 -16.28 22.68
C ILE A 10 -1.37 -15.31 21.53
N GLU A 11 -2.21 -15.25 20.50
CA GLU A 11 -2.06 -14.34 19.36
C GLU A 11 -1.99 -12.88 19.84
N VAL A 12 -2.97 -12.46 20.64
CA VAL A 12 -3.01 -11.12 21.25
C VAL A 12 -1.71 -10.74 21.97
N TRP A 13 -1.21 -11.58 22.88
CA TRP A 13 0.02 -11.26 23.60
C TRP A 13 1.26 -11.34 22.71
N SER A 14 1.21 -12.12 21.64
CA SER A 14 2.29 -12.13 20.64
C SER A 14 2.33 -10.81 19.87
N ASP A 15 1.18 -10.23 19.55
CA ASP A 15 1.06 -8.94 18.84
C ASP A 15 1.47 -7.74 19.72
N GLU A 16 1.40 -7.90 21.05
CA GLU A 16 1.86 -6.91 22.03
C GLU A 16 3.34 -7.04 22.43
N ASP A 17 4.07 -7.98 21.81
CA ASP A 17 5.42 -8.39 22.23
C ASP A 17 5.52 -8.87 23.70
N ASP A 18 4.41 -9.22 24.36
CA ASP A 18 4.39 -9.84 25.71
C ASP A 18 4.62 -11.35 25.62
N ILE A 19 5.78 -11.71 25.06
CA ILE A 19 6.16 -13.09 24.81
C ILE A 19 6.27 -13.90 26.11
N GLN A 20 6.63 -13.25 27.23
CA GLN A 20 6.73 -13.93 28.52
C GLN A 20 5.35 -14.34 29.05
N ALA A 21 4.32 -13.50 28.87
CA ALA A 21 2.95 -13.86 29.26
C ALA A 21 2.43 -15.06 28.46
N VAL A 22 2.76 -15.17 27.17
CA VAL A 22 2.43 -16.34 26.34
C VAL A 22 3.01 -17.62 26.96
N VAL A 23 4.31 -17.61 27.28
CA VAL A 23 4.99 -18.78 27.88
C VAL A 23 4.38 -19.15 29.22
N ASP A 24 4.26 -18.19 30.14
CA ASP A 24 3.73 -18.42 31.48
C ASP A 24 2.29 -18.95 31.44
N PHE A 25 1.47 -18.41 30.54
CA PHE A 25 0.10 -18.86 30.35
C PHE A 25 0.05 -20.30 29.86
N ILE A 26 0.71 -20.61 28.74
CA ILE A 26 0.65 -21.95 28.17
C ILE A 26 1.23 -22.97 29.16
N GLU A 27 2.32 -22.65 29.86
CA GLU A 27 2.89 -23.54 30.87
C GLU A 27 1.94 -23.82 32.04
N SER A 28 1.09 -22.84 32.41
CA SER A 28 0.10 -22.98 33.48
C SER A 28 -1.14 -23.82 33.10
N LEU A 29 -1.37 -24.07 31.80
CA LEU A 29 -2.50 -24.87 31.33
C LEU A 29 -2.42 -26.33 31.79
N SER A 30 -3.59 -26.97 31.92
CA SER A 30 -3.67 -28.41 32.17
C SER A 30 -3.10 -29.21 30.99
N VAL A 31 -2.86 -30.50 31.20
CA VAL A 31 -2.32 -31.36 30.13
C VAL A 31 -3.31 -31.48 28.97
N GLU A 32 -4.61 -31.48 29.27
CA GLU A 32 -5.69 -31.58 28.28
C GLU A 32 -5.81 -30.32 27.40
N ASP A 33 -5.49 -29.14 27.95
CA ASP A 33 -5.57 -27.85 27.25
C ASP A 33 -4.30 -27.53 26.43
N LYS A 34 -3.23 -28.34 26.58
CA LYS A 34 -1.96 -28.24 25.83
C LYS A 34 -2.01 -29.07 24.55
N THR A 35 -2.89 -28.69 23.64
CA THR A 35 -3.02 -29.33 22.32
C THR A 35 -1.77 -29.12 21.46
N PRO A 36 -1.56 -29.89 20.39
CA PRO A 36 -0.42 -29.71 19.49
C PRO A 36 -0.30 -28.29 18.94
N GLU A 37 -1.42 -27.67 18.60
CA GLU A 37 -1.51 -26.30 18.08
C GLU A 37 -1.09 -25.28 19.15
N VAL A 38 -1.56 -25.45 20.40
CA VAL A 38 -1.16 -24.60 21.53
C VAL A 38 0.33 -24.77 21.86
N LEU A 39 0.84 -26.00 21.80
CA LEU A 39 2.26 -26.28 21.99
C LEU A 39 3.10 -25.76 20.82
N ASN A 40 2.58 -25.74 19.59
CA ASN A 40 3.26 -25.13 18.45
C ASN A 40 3.47 -23.61 18.68
N GLU A 41 2.49 -22.94 19.31
CA GLU A 41 2.62 -21.54 19.72
C GLU A 41 3.56 -21.35 20.91
N LEU A 42 3.63 -22.30 21.86
CA LEU A 42 4.65 -22.27 22.92
C LEU A 42 6.08 -22.36 22.33
N GLY A 43 6.29 -23.22 21.34
CA GLY A 43 7.56 -23.30 20.62
C GLY A 43 7.91 -21.98 19.92
N ARG A 44 6.92 -21.32 19.30
CA ARG A 44 7.08 -19.98 18.70
C ARG A 44 7.46 -18.94 19.75
N ALA A 45 6.77 -18.92 20.89
CA ALA A 45 7.04 -18.00 21.98
C ALA A 45 8.47 -18.18 22.53
N TYR A 46 8.97 -19.41 22.65
CA TYR A 46 10.37 -19.65 22.99
C TYR A 46 11.37 -19.12 21.95
N ASN A 47 11.07 -19.28 20.66
CA ASN A 47 11.87 -18.65 19.62
C ASN A 47 11.88 -17.12 19.81
N ASN A 48 10.73 -16.50 20.05
CA ASN A 48 10.61 -15.04 20.23
C ASN A 48 11.31 -14.54 21.52
N LEU A 49 11.27 -15.29 22.63
CA LEU A 49 11.99 -14.93 23.87
C LEU A 49 13.50 -14.82 23.67
N TYR A 50 14.07 -15.65 22.80
CA TYR A 50 15.47 -15.52 22.43
C TYR A 50 15.75 -14.18 21.73
N TRP A 51 14.83 -13.68 20.90
CA TRP A 51 15.01 -12.43 20.15
C TRP A 51 14.86 -11.17 20.96
N LEU A 52 14.12 -11.21 22.07
CA LEU A 52 14.11 -10.10 23.02
C LEU A 52 15.51 -9.79 23.56
N ASN A 53 16.38 -10.81 23.69
CA ASN A 53 17.78 -10.62 24.10
C ASN A 53 18.68 -11.79 23.62
N PRO A 54 19.23 -11.72 22.39
CA PRO A 54 19.91 -12.84 21.75
C PRO A 54 21.33 -13.05 22.29
N THR A 55 21.44 -13.76 23.41
CA THR A 55 22.70 -14.09 24.08
C THR A 55 22.95 -15.59 24.13
N GLU A 56 24.21 -16.00 24.35
CA GLU A 56 24.54 -17.42 24.58
C GLU A 56 23.78 -18.03 25.77
N GLU A 57 23.48 -17.23 26.81
CA GLU A 57 22.69 -17.67 27.95
C GLU A 57 21.24 -17.96 27.53
N ASN A 58 20.65 -17.11 26.69
CA ASN A 58 19.26 -17.25 26.23
C ASN A 58 19.04 -18.29 25.12
N LYS A 59 20.09 -18.89 24.57
CA LYS A 59 19.96 -20.04 23.65
C LYS A 59 19.24 -21.23 24.27
N HIS A 60 19.10 -21.29 25.59
CA HIS A 60 18.29 -22.31 26.24
C HIS A 60 16.81 -22.25 25.79
N TYR A 61 16.27 -21.08 25.47
CA TYR A 61 14.90 -20.95 24.94
C TYR A 61 14.76 -21.66 23.58
N LEU A 62 15.71 -21.48 22.66
CA LEU A 62 15.72 -22.20 21.37
C LEU A 62 15.78 -23.73 21.56
N ARG A 63 16.51 -24.22 22.58
CA ARG A 63 16.53 -25.65 22.92
C ARG A 63 15.17 -26.12 23.43
N ARG A 64 14.51 -25.33 24.27
CA ARG A 64 13.13 -25.61 24.74
C ARG A 64 12.14 -25.61 23.58
N ALA A 65 12.28 -24.69 22.63
CA ALA A 65 11.47 -24.66 21.41
C ALA A 65 11.60 -25.98 20.64
N ILE A 66 12.83 -26.46 20.41
CA ILE A 66 13.07 -27.74 19.74
C ILE A 66 12.45 -28.92 20.51
N GLU A 67 12.58 -28.96 21.83
CA GLU A 67 11.95 -30.01 22.65
C GLU A 67 10.43 -30.05 22.45
N VAL A 68 9.79 -28.88 22.43
CA VAL A 68 8.34 -28.75 22.18
C VAL A 68 8.00 -29.18 20.75
N PHE A 69 8.72 -28.69 19.74
CA PHE A 69 8.47 -29.06 18.34
C PHE A 69 8.67 -30.55 18.09
N LYS A 70 9.66 -31.17 18.73
CA LYS A 70 9.90 -32.62 18.66
C LYS A 70 8.82 -33.44 19.32
N TYR A 71 8.22 -32.93 20.39
CA TYR A 71 7.08 -33.59 21.03
C TYR A 71 5.85 -33.65 20.12
N ILE A 72 5.58 -32.56 19.38
CA ILE A 72 4.42 -32.45 18.47
C ILE A 72 4.70 -32.89 17.02
N GLU A 73 5.93 -33.33 16.71
CA GLU A 73 6.35 -33.80 15.38
C GLU A 73 5.43 -34.87 14.75
N PRO A 74 4.89 -35.86 15.49
CA PRO A 74 3.99 -36.87 14.92
C PRO A 74 2.70 -36.29 14.34
N GLU A 75 2.27 -35.12 14.81
CA GLU A 75 0.98 -34.51 14.50
C GLU A 75 1.13 -33.35 13.51
N LEU A 76 2.14 -32.48 13.74
CA LEU A 76 2.35 -31.27 12.94
C LEU A 76 3.60 -31.29 12.06
N GLY A 77 4.42 -32.34 12.09
CA GLY A 77 5.73 -32.40 11.39
C GLY A 77 5.68 -32.28 9.86
N ASN A 78 4.50 -32.44 9.26
CA ASN A 78 4.28 -32.25 7.82
C ASN A 78 3.74 -30.86 7.46
N THR A 79 3.52 -29.98 8.44
CA THR A 79 3.05 -28.61 8.20
C THR A 79 4.25 -27.69 7.94
N ASP A 80 4.06 -26.71 7.05
CA ASP A 80 5.12 -25.78 6.68
C ASP A 80 5.55 -24.89 7.86
N SER A 81 4.58 -24.38 8.63
CA SER A 81 4.83 -23.53 9.80
C SER A 81 5.68 -24.23 10.86
N TRP A 82 5.45 -25.53 11.10
CA TRP A 82 6.27 -26.33 12.01
C TRP A 82 7.70 -26.49 11.48
N ASN A 83 7.86 -26.81 10.18
CA ASN A 83 9.18 -27.00 9.55
C ASN A 83 10.01 -25.72 9.58
N TYR A 84 9.40 -24.56 9.30
CA TYR A 84 10.03 -23.25 9.47
C TYR A 84 10.46 -23.01 10.91
N ARG A 85 9.54 -23.12 11.88
CA ARG A 85 9.80 -22.77 13.29
C ARG A 85 10.88 -23.62 13.93
N ILE A 86 10.93 -24.93 13.66
CA ILE A 86 12.00 -25.80 14.16
C ILE A 86 13.33 -25.57 13.41
N GLY A 87 13.27 -25.34 12.10
CA GLY A 87 14.44 -25.00 11.28
C GLY A 87 15.11 -23.71 11.74
N TYR A 88 14.30 -22.71 12.09
CA TYR A 88 14.70 -21.45 12.69
C TYR A 88 15.45 -21.65 14.02
N SER A 89 14.91 -22.47 14.92
CA SER A 89 15.59 -22.77 16.20
C SER A 89 16.97 -23.42 15.97
N TYR A 90 17.08 -24.38 15.05
CA TYR A 90 18.35 -25.00 14.71
C TYR A 90 19.34 -24.01 14.06
N PHE A 91 18.85 -23.11 13.21
CA PHE A 91 19.66 -22.08 12.57
C PHE A 91 20.36 -21.21 13.62
N PHE A 92 19.61 -20.65 14.56
CA PHE A 92 20.18 -19.76 15.60
C PHE A 92 20.97 -20.50 16.70
N LEU A 93 20.85 -21.83 16.77
CA LEU A 93 21.75 -22.69 17.56
C LEU A 93 23.05 -23.05 16.81
N GLY A 94 23.16 -22.76 15.51
CA GLY A 94 24.31 -23.09 14.67
C GLY A 94 24.34 -24.54 14.18
N ASP A 95 23.23 -25.27 14.29
CA ASP A 95 23.11 -26.66 13.80
C ASP A 95 22.64 -26.65 12.33
N LEU A 96 23.56 -26.27 11.44
CA LEU A 96 23.28 -26.09 10.02
C LEU A 96 22.68 -27.33 9.33
N PRO A 97 23.14 -28.57 9.59
CA PRO A 97 22.55 -29.75 8.96
C PRO A 97 21.06 -29.93 9.28
N ASN A 98 20.65 -29.74 10.53
CA ASN A 98 19.24 -29.84 10.91
C ASN A 98 18.45 -28.62 10.43
N ALA A 99 18.99 -27.40 10.56
CA ALA A 99 18.35 -26.20 10.03
C ALA A 99 18.01 -26.35 8.55
N LYS A 100 18.99 -26.75 7.73
CA LYS A 100 18.82 -26.99 6.30
C LYS A 100 17.80 -28.09 6.01
N TYR A 101 17.85 -29.20 6.74
CA TYR A 101 16.90 -30.30 6.56
C TYR A 101 15.44 -29.88 6.76
N TYR A 102 15.16 -29.08 7.78
CA TYR A 102 13.79 -28.62 8.07
C TYR A 102 13.35 -27.45 7.19
N LEU A 103 14.21 -26.45 6.97
CA LEU A 103 13.90 -25.31 6.11
C LEU A 103 13.66 -25.73 4.65
N GLN A 104 14.31 -26.79 4.15
CA GLN A 104 14.06 -27.32 2.80
C GLN A 104 12.69 -28.01 2.63
N LYS A 105 12.00 -28.31 3.74
CA LYS A 105 10.67 -28.93 3.72
C LYS A 105 9.52 -27.94 3.82
N ASP A 106 9.81 -26.68 4.15
CA ASP A 106 8.82 -25.60 4.10
C ASP A 106 8.62 -25.18 2.63
N ILE A 107 7.45 -25.50 2.08
CA ILE A 107 7.07 -25.21 0.69
C ILE A 107 6.33 -23.87 0.58
N SER A 108 5.77 -23.39 1.70
CA SER A 108 4.84 -22.25 1.74
C SER A 108 5.48 -20.87 1.54
N GLN A 109 6.82 -20.79 1.47
CA GLN A 109 7.55 -19.54 1.25
C GLN A 109 7.04 -18.39 2.14
N TRP A 110 6.89 -18.59 3.46
CA TRP A 110 6.55 -17.49 4.39
C TRP A 110 7.48 -16.29 4.15
N GLY A 111 6.96 -15.27 3.44
CA GLY A 111 7.57 -13.96 3.22
C GLY A 111 8.99 -13.88 2.64
N GLY A 112 9.54 -14.94 2.02
CA GLY A 112 10.92 -14.94 1.54
C GLY A 112 12.01 -15.21 2.60
N THR A 113 11.64 -15.34 3.87
CA THR A 113 12.57 -15.52 5.01
C THR A 113 13.23 -16.90 5.01
N THR A 114 12.52 -17.98 4.67
CA THR A 114 13.10 -19.35 4.59
C THR A 114 14.23 -19.43 3.57
N GLN A 115 14.04 -18.82 2.40
CA GLN A 115 15.04 -18.81 1.35
C GLN A 115 16.28 -17.99 1.75
N GLU A 116 16.07 -16.89 2.49
CA GLU A 116 17.15 -16.08 3.05
C GLU A 116 18.00 -16.89 4.04
N LEU A 117 17.37 -17.58 5.00
CA LEU A 117 18.09 -18.45 5.95
C LEU A 117 18.87 -19.56 5.23
N LEU A 118 18.28 -20.21 4.23
CA LEU A 118 18.98 -21.20 3.40
C LEU A 118 20.17 -20.59 2.65
N ASN A 119 20.04 -19.34 2.16
CA ASN A 119 21.15 -18.63 1.54
C ASN A 119 22.27 -18.33 2.55
N PHE A 120 21.94 -17.91 3.77
CA PHE A 120 22.93 -17.71 4.83
C PHE A 120 23.67 -18.99 5.19
N ILE A 121 22.97 -20.13 5.27
CA ILE A 121 23.60 -21.44 5.46
C ILE A 121 24.56 -21.74 4.31
N ALA A 122 24.14 -21.53 3.05
CA ALA A 122 24.99 -21.80 1.89
C ALA A 122 26.27 -20.95 1.88
N ILE A 123 26.16 -19.65 2.21
CA ILE A 123 27.32 -18.74 2.30
C ILE A 123 28.23 -19.16 3.45
N ALA A 124 27.67 -19.52 4.61
CA ALA A 124 28.44 -19.98 5.76
C ALA A 124 29.23 -21.26 5.42
N GLU A 125 28.60 -22.23 4.75
CA GLU A 125 29.23 -23.46 4.27
C GLU A 125 30.33 -23.20 3.23
N GLU A 126 30.06 -22.33 2.24
CA GLU A 126 30.99 -22.02 1.13
C GLU A 126 32.23 -21.24 1.61
N LYS A 127 32.01 -20.19 2.41
CA LYS A 127 33.07 -19.28 2.87
C LYS A 127 33.70 -19.69 4.20
N ASN A 128 33.18 -20.74 4.84
CA ASN A 128 33.61 -21.19 6.16
C ASN A 128 33.55 -20.05 7.20
N LEU A 129 32.40 -19.38 7.24
CA LEU A 129 32.08 -18.28 8.15
C LEU A 129 31.01 -18.72 9.16
N SER A 130 30.94 -18.06 10.32
CA SER A 130 29.81 -18.20 11.22
C SER A 130 28.56 -17.54 10.65
N LEU A 131 27.37 -17.97 11.07
CA LEU A 131 26.11 -17.33 10.65
C LEU A 131 26.05 -15.84 11.04
N SER A 132 26.65 -15.47 12.18
CA SER A 132 26.75 -14.06 12.59
C SER A 132 27.53 -13.23 11.58
N GLU A 133 28.69 -13.73 11.13
CA GLU A 133 29.51 -13.05 10.11
C GLU A 133 28.81 -12.99 8.74
N VAL A 134 27.95 -13.98 8.44
CA VAL A 134 27.16 -14.00 7.21
C VAL A 134 26.02 -12.98 7.25
N MET A 135 25.31 -12.90 8.38
CA MET A 135 24.22 -11.93 8.58
C MET A 135 24.71 -10.47 8.62
N GLU A 136 26.00 -10.23 8.90
CA GLU A 136 26.63 -8.92 8.74
C GLU A 136 26.76 -8.47 7.27
N GLY A 137 26.45 -9.33 6.29
CA GLY A 137 26.39 -8.99 4.86
C GLY A 137 27.76 -8.79 4.18
N GLY A 138 28.85 -9.03 4.91
CA GLY A 138 30.23 -8.84 4.45
C GLY A 138 30.65 -7.37 4.42
N GLN A 139 31.59 -6.98 3.54
CA GLN A 139 32.06 -5.60 3.47
C GLN A 139 30.92 -4.61 3.21
N GLY A 140 30.72 -3.67 4.14
CA GLY A 140 29.69 -2.65 4.06
C GLY A 140 28.26 -3.18 4.12
N GLY A 141 28.04 -4.41 4.60
CA GLY A 141 26.70 -5.01 4.65
C GLY A 141 26.15 -5.51 3.31
N ILE A 142 26.87 -5.31 2.20
CA ILE A 142 26.33 -5.52 0.85
C ILE A 142 27.16 -6.51 0.00
N GLU A 143 28.33 -6.94 0.47
CA GLU A 143 29.23 -7.79 -0.31
C GLU A 143 28.57 -9.09 -0.76
N PHE A 144 27.87 -9.78 0.16
CA PHE A 144 27.26 -11.08 -0.16
C PHE A 144 26.04 -10.96 -1.07
N VAL A 145 25.23 -9.90 -0.95
CA VAL A 145 24.11 -9.67 -1.88
C VAL A 145 24.61 -9.32 -3.28
N LEU A 146 25.70 -8.55 -3.40
CA LEU A 146 26.30 -8.26 -4.70
C LEU A 146 26.90 -9.51 -5.35
N GLU A 147 27.58 -10.37 -4.57
CA GLU A 147 28.03 -11.67 -5.07
C GLU A 147 26.86 -12.52 -5.57
N ARG A 148 25.74 -12.54 -4.84
CA ARG A 148 24.49 -13.18 -5.25
C ARG A 148 23.93 -12.60 -6.54
N PHE A 149 23.94 -11.27 -6.70
CA PHE A 149 23.52 -10.60 -7.92
C PHE A 149 24.38 -11.04 -9.11
N ILE A 150 25.71 -11.05 -8.96
CA ILE A 150 26.64 -11.52 -9.98
C ILE A 150 26.39 -13.00 -10.33
N ASN A 151 26.20 -13.86 -9.33
CA ASN A 151 25.90 -15.28 -9.54
C ASN A 151 24.55 -15.48 -10.25
N THR A 152 23.54 -14.68 -9.90
CA THR A 152 22.22 -14.70 -10.54
C THR A 152 22.33 -14.27 -12.00
N LEU A 153 23.08 -13.21 -12.31
CA LEU A 153 23.35 -12.86 -13.71
C LEU A 153 24.13 -13.96 -14.43
N GLN A 154 25.11 -14.59 -13.79
CA GLN A 154 25.88 -15.67 -14.40
C GLN A 154 25.00 -16.89 -14.77
N GLU A 155 23.99 -17.18 -13.97
CA GLU A 155 23.06 -18.30 -14.17
C GLU A 155 21.94 -17.96 -15.18
N TYR A 156 21.28 -16.81 -15.02
CA TYR A 156 20.05 -16.48 -15.75
C TYR A 156 20.25 -15.49 -16.90
N ALA A 157 21.28 -14.64 -16.86
CA ALA A 157 21.51 -13.55 -17.82
C ALA A 157 23.00 -13.29 -18.10
N PRO A 158 23.79 -14.29 -18.56
CA PRO A 158 25.25 -14.20 -18.61
C PRO A 158 25.79 -13.15 -19.58
N GLN A 159 24.97 -12.66 -20.52
CA GLN A 159 25.34 -11.55 -21.41
C GLN A 159 25.41 -10.22 -20.66
N MET A 160 24.51 -10.01 -19.69
CA MET A 160 24.47 -8.79 -18.87
C MET A 160 25.70 -8.65 -18.00
N LEU A 161 26.20 -9.77 -17.47
CA LEU A 161 27.45 -9.79 -16.71
C LEU A 161 28.64 -9.27 -17.53
N LYS A 162 28.66 -9.49 -18.86
CA LYS A 162 29.75 -9.01 -19.73
C LYS A 162 29.71 -7.50 -19.96
N LYS A 163 28.56 -6.85 -19.69
CA LYS A 163 28.41 -5.40 -19.78
C LYS A 163 28.96 -4.67 -18.56
N LEU A 164 29.10 -5.37 -17.43
CA LEU A 164 29.64 -4.77 -16.21
C LEU A 164 31.14 -4.54 -16.36
N ARG A 165 31.58 -3.32 -15.98
CA ARG A 165 33.00 -2.96 -16.01
C ARG A 165 33.73 -3.61 -14.85
N THR A 166 35.03 -3.80 -15.04
CA THR A 166 35.91 -4.28 -13.96
C THR A 166 35.88 -3.34 -12.76
N LYS A 167 35.99 -3.90 -11.57
CA LYS A 167 35.99 -3.19 -10.28
C LYS A 167 36.84 -1.92 -10.20
N ALA A 168 36.34 -0.95 -9.45
CA ALA A 168 37.01 0.29 -9.13
C ALA A 168 38.22 0.03 -8.23
N THR A 169 39.24 0.86 -8.39
CA THR A 169 40.39 0.84 -7.49
C THR A 169 40.12 1.69 -6.25
N LYS A 170 40.69 1.31 -5.10
CA LYS A 170 40.65 2.19 -3.91
C LYS A 170 41.12 3.62 -4.23
N LYS A 171 42.17 3.75 -5.05
CA LYS A 171 42.70 5.05 -5.47
C LYS A 171 41.69 5.90 -6.24
N SER A 172 40.86 5.31 -7.12
CA SER A 172 39.87 6.08 -7.90
C SER A 172 38.76 6.60 -7.00
N ILE A 173 38.26 5.78 -6.08
CA ILE A 173 37.29 6.17 -5.05
C ILE A 173 37.86 7.29 -4.16
N ASP A 174 39.03 7.07 -3.54
CA ASP A 174 39.68 8.05 -2.66
C ASP A 174 39.93 9.39 -3.36
N THR A 175 40.19 9.35 -4.69
CA THR A 175 40.41 10.56 -5.49
C THR A 175 39.10 11.33 -5.70
N LEU A 176 37.99 10.63 -5.95
CA LEU A 176 36.69 11.27 -6.10
C LEU A 176 36.18 11.85 -4.78
N GLU A 177 36.26 11.10 -3.67
CA GLU A 177 35.89 11.59 -2.33
C GLU A 177 36.64 12.88 -1.98
N LYS A 178 37.94 12.96 -2.30
CA LYS A 178 38.73 14.18 -2.10
C LYS A 178 38.26 15.36 -2.96
N ARG A 179 37.79 15.11 -4.19
CA ARG A 179 37.26 16.17 -5.07
C ARG A 179 35.88 16.64 -4.60
N LEU A 180 35.00 15.72 -4.22
CA LEU A 180 33.64 16.01 -3.74
C LEU A 180 33.60 16.50 -2.28
N GLN A 181 34.69 16.33 -1.53
CA GLN A 181 34.86 16.80 -0.15
C GLN A 181 33.96 16.12 0.89
N PHE A 182 33.56 14.88 0.63
CA PHE A 182 32.92 14.02 1.63
C PHE A 182 33.28 12.54 1.38
N SER A 183 33.15 11.73 2.42
CA SER A 183 33.37 10.28 2.35
C SER A 183 32.10 9.56 1.96
N PHE A 184 32.23 8.58 1.09
CA PHE A 184 31.13 7.69 0.71
C PHE A 184 30.91 6.64 1.80
N PRO A 185 29.67 6.12 1.95
CA PRO A 185 29.42 4.98 2.81
C PRO A 185 30.09 3.71 2.24
N GLU A 186 30.38 2.73 3.10
CA GLU A 186 31.14 1.54 2.70
C GLU A 186 30.35 0.66 1.72
N ASN A 187 29.01 0.58 1.85
CA ASN A 187 28.15 -0.14 0.91
C ASN A 187 28.27 0.39 -0.53
N PHE A 188 28.26 1.72 -0.71
CA PHE A 188 28.46 2.37 -2.01
C PHE A 188 29.85 2.08 -2.58
N LYS A 189 30.89 2.14 -1.73
CA LYS A 189 32.25 1.77 -2.15
C LYS A 189 32.33 0.30 -2.56
N GLN A 190 31.66 -0.58 -1.83
CA GLN A 190 31.67 -2.01 -2.10
C GLN A 190 30.96 -2.34 -3.42
N LEU A 191 29.84 -1.67 -3.75
CA LEU A 191 29.22 -1.75 -5.08
C LEU A 191 30.25 -1.56 -6.19
N HIS A 192 30.98 -0.44 -6.14
CA HIS A 192 32.01 -0.14 -7.14
C HIS A 192 33.24 -1.07 -7.08
N ARG A 193 33.54 -1.70 -5.94
CA ARG A 193 34.58 -2.73 -5.82
C ARG A 193 34.14 -4.10 -6.34
N THR A 194 32.84 -4.34 -6.47
CA THR A 194 32.32 -5.53 -7.14
C THR A 194 32.31 -5.32 -8.65
N PHE A 195 31.72 -4.22 -9.14
CA PHE A 195 31.79 -3.78 -10.54
C PHE A 195 31.70 -2.25 -10.63
N ASP A 196 32.42 -1.62 -11.56
CA ASP A 196 32.48 -0.15 -11.64
C ASP A 196 31.68 0.42 -12.80
N GLY A 197 30.36 0.39 -12.66
CA GLY A 197 29.44 0.79 -13.72
C GLY A 197 29.37 -0.25 -14.85
N GLN A 198 29.00 0.20 -16.03
CA GLN A 198 28.89 -0.63 -17.23
C GLN A 198 29.62 -0.06 -18.44
N GLU A 199 29.77 -0.87 -19.49
CA GLU A 199 30.34 -0.44 -20.76
C GLU A 199 29.48 0.68 -21.40
N PRO A 200 30.10 1.78 -21.86
CA PRO A 200 29.38 2.92 -22.41
C PRO A 200 28.48 2.56 -23.60
N GLY A 201 27.32 3.21 -23.69
CA GLY A 201 26.39 3.07 -24.82
C GLY A 201 25.54 1.80 -24.82
N THR A 202 25.61 1.00 -23.75
CA THR A 202 24.77 -0.18 -23.54
C THR A 202 23.61 0.14 -22.57
N THR A 203 22.54 -0.66 -22.60
CA THR A 203 21.47 -0.65 -21.58
C THR A 203 21.57 -1.89 -20.71
N PHE A 204 21.09 -1.77 -19.47
CA PHE A 204 21.05 -2.85 -18.49
C PHE A 204 19.64 -3.33 -18.20
N PHE A 205 18.73 -2.38 -17.90
CA PHE A 205 17.33 -2.68 -17.64
C PHE A 205 16.43 -1.85 -18.56
N PHE A 206 15.40 -2.50 -19.10
CA PHE A 206 14.22 -1.90 -19.73
C PHE A 206 14.53 -0.87 -20.83
N GLY A 207 15.58 -1.08 -21.62
CA GLY A 207 15.96 -0.20 -22.74
C GLY A 207 16.49 1.17 -22.34
N ARG A 208 16.64 1.47 -21.04
CA ARG A 208 16.92 2.84 -20.57
C ARG A 208 17.89 2.97 -19.41
N HIS A 209 18.08 1.96 -18.57
CA HIS A 209 18.93 2.09 -17.38
C HIS A 209 20.38 1.71 -17.63
N THR A 210 21.29 2.50 -17.10
CA THR A 210 22.74 2.33 -17.23
C THR A 210 23.43 2.47 -15.88
N PHE A 211 24.23 1.47 -15.46
CA PHE A 211 25.05 1.60 -14.25
C PHE A 211 26.14 2.66 -14.39
N VAL A 212 26.20 3.58 -13.43
CA VAL A 212 27.17 4.68 -13.40
C VAL A 212 28.49 4.20 -12.78
N ALA A 213 29.62 4.52 -13.41
CA ALA A 213 30.95 4.26 -12.86
C ALA A 213 31.45 5.43 -11.99
N ILE A 214 32.43 5.19 -11.11
CA ILE A 214 33.05 6.21 -10.25
C ILE A 214 33.56 7.41 -11.08
N ASN A 215 34.12 7.17 -12.27
CA ASN A 215 34.65 8.24 -13.09
C ASN A 215 33.57 9.06 -13.84
N GLU A 216 32.31 8.64 -13.79
CA GLU A 216 31.17 9.26 -14.48
C GLU A 216 30.30 10.11 -13.54
N ILE A 217 30.34 9.85 -12.23
CA ILE A 217 29.55 10.60 -11.22
C ILE A 217 29.75 12.12 -11.34
N GLU A 218 31.00 12.59 -11.31
CA GLU A 218 31.30 14.03 -11.36
C GLU A 218 30.86 14.67 -12.70
N PRO A 219 31.15 14.08 -13.89
CA PRO A 219 30.57 14.53 -15.15
C PRO A 219 29.04 14.62 -15.16
N LEU A 220 28.33 13.60 -14.66
CA LEU A 220 26.85 13.58 -14.61
C LEU A 220 26.31 14.65 -13.66
N GLN A 221 26.93 14.83 -12.49
CA GLN A 221 26.55 15.89 -11.57
C GLN A 221 26.78 17.30 -12.15
N GLN A 222 27.82 17.49 -12.96
CA GLN A 222 28.04 18.74 -13.67
C GLN A 222 26.99 18.99 -14.75
N GLU A 223 26.64 17.96 -15.53
CA GLU A 223 25.54 18.02 -16.51
C GLU A 223 24.22 18.39 -15.83
N TRP A 224 23.87 17.68 -14.76
CA TRP A 224 22.66 17.92 -13.99
C TRP A 224 22.62 19.33 -13.41
N LEU A 225 23.69 19.79 -12.75
CA LEU A 225 23.73 21.16 -12.23
C LEU A 225 23.63 22.20 -13.36
N ASN A 226 24.26 21.96 -14.50
CA ASN A 226 24.16 22.85 -15.67
C ASN A 226 22.74 22.91 -16.21
N PHE A 227 22.03 21.77 -16.27
CA PHE A 227 20.63 21.72 -16.67
C PHE A 227 19.77 22.54 -15.70
N VAL A 228 19.93 22.33 -14.40
CA VAL A 228 19.20 23.08 -13.36
C VAL A 228 19.48 24.58 -13.47
N LEU A 229 20.75 24.99 -13.61
CA LEU A 229 21.12 26.40 -13.77
C LEU A 229 20.56 27.02 -15.06
N THR A 230 20.48 26.24 -16.14
CA THR A 230 19.98 26.71 -17.43
C THR A 230 18.48 26.96 -17.40
N HIS A 231 17.71 26.10 -16.73
CA HIS A 231 16.24 26.16 -16.76
C HIS A 231 15.61 26.88 -15.56
N TYR A 232 16.25 26.83 -14.38
CA TYR A 232 15.75 27.40 -13.14
C TYR A 232 16.55 28.62 -12.65
N GLY A 233 17.67 28.92 -13.31
CA GLY A 233 18.52 30.06 -12.99
C GLY A 233 19.27 29.93 -11.66
N LYS A 234 19.86 31.03 -11.18
CA LYS A 234 20.73 31.02 -9.99
C LYS A 234 20.01 30.82 -8.66
N ASN A 235 18.68 30.92 -8.64
CA ASN A 235 17.86 30.80 -7.43
C ASN A 235 17.19 29.41 -7.34
N TRP A 236 17.68 28.42 -8.08
CA TRP A 236 17.11 27.07 -8.12
C TRP A 236 16.98 26.42 -6.74
N GLN A 237 17.81 26.80 -5.76
CA GLN A 237 17.74 26.30 -4.38
C GLN A 237 16.45 26.71 -3.65
N GLN A 238 15.73 27.72 -4.15
CA GLN A 238 14.45 28.17 -3.61
C GLN A 238 13.26 27.55 -4.37
N VAL A 239 13.52 26.77 -5.42
CA VAL A 239 12.49 26.14 -6.22
C VAL A 239 12.12 24.81 -5.57
N THR A 240 10.82 24.64 -5.32
CA THR A 240 10.25 23.42 -4.76
C THR A 240 9.53 22.64 -5.86
N MET A 241 9.85 21.36 -5.97
CA MET A 241 9.17 20.43 -6.87
C MET A 241 7.78 20.07 -6.30
N PRO A 242 6.79 19.80 -7.18
CA PRO A 242 5.43 19.50 -6.76
C PRO A 242 5.27 18.10 -6.17
N SER A 243 6.03 17.11 -6.66
CA SER A 243 5.88 15.70 -6.29
C SER A 243 7.13 15.17 -5.59
N VAL A 244 7.16 15.27 -4.24
CA VAL A 244 8.27 14.82 -3.39
C VAL A 244 7.73 14.23 -2.08
N PRO A 245 8.23 13.07 -1.62
CA PRO A 245 7.95 12.52 -0.29
C PRO A 245 8.38 13.50 0.82
N LYS A 246 7.40 14.14 1.46
CA LYS A 246 7.65 15.14 2.53
C LYS A 246 8.26 14.45 3.74
N GLY A 247 9.24 15.09 4.38
CA GLY A 247 9.90 14.57 5.58
C GLY A 247 10.97 13.50 5.30
N VAL A 248 10.91 12.81 4.16
CA VAL A 248 11.83 11.71 3.80
C VAL A 248 13.02 12.17 2.97
N VAL A 249 12.80 13.00 1.95
CA VAL A 249 13.85 13.57 1.10
C VAL A 249 13.72 15.09 1.03
N LYS A 250 14.87 15.77 1.01
CA LYS A 250 14.91 17.22 0.83
C LYS A 250 14.39 17.59 -0.55
N ASN A 251 13.35 18.42 -0.60
CA ASN A 251 12.79 18.94 -1.84
C ASN A 251 13.77 19.94 -2.51
N GLN A 252 14.64 19.43 -3.38
CA GLN A 252 15.67 20.19 -4.09
C GLN A 252 15.79 19.68 -5.54
N LEU A 253 16.10 20.58 -6.47
CA LEU A 253 16.35 20.19 -7.87
C LEU A 253 17.71 19.51 -8.10
N TYR A 254 18.65 19.68 -7.18
CA TYR A 254 20.01 19.13 -7.23
C TYR A 254 20.64 19.11 -5.83
N ASN A 255 21.35 18.03 -5.51
CA ASN A 255 22.19 17.92 -4.32
C ASN A 255 23.45 17.10 -4.64
N PRO A 256 24.66 17.59 -4.38
CA PRO A 256 25.90 16.85 -4.68
C PRO A 256 26.06 15.56 -3.86
N LYS A 257 25.30 15.41 -2.78
CA LYS A 257 25.26 14.19 -1.95
C LYS A 257 24.26 13.14 -2.46
N TRP A 258 23.52 13.44 -3.52
CA TRP A 258 22.75 12.44 -4.26
C TRP A 258 23.69 11.82 -5.28
N LEU A 259 24.21 10.63 -4.96
CA LEU A 259 25.20 9.93 -5.78
C LEU A 259 24.50 9.05 -6.81
N PRO A 260 24.59 9.35 -8.12
CA PRO A 260 23.96 8.54 -9.14
C PRO A 260 24.59 7.14 -9.21
N ILE A 261 23.75 6.11 -9.17
CA ILE A 261 24.12 4.71 -9.39
C ILE A 261 23.54 4.18 -10.71
N ILE A 262 22.45 4.78 -11.19
CA ILE A 262 21.89 4.56 -12.53
C ILE A 262 21.68 5.90 -13.22
N SER A 263 22.08 6.00 -14.48
CA SER A 263 21.57 7.02 -15.40
C SER A 263 20.43 6.43 -16.23
N VAL A 264 19.39 7.24 -16.44
CA VAL A 264 18.23 6.85 -17.25
C VAL A 264 18.33 7.54 -18.60
N ARG A 265 18.47 6.75 -19.66
CA ARG A 265 18.46 7.23 -21.03
C ARG A 265 17.05 7.68 -21.38
N ILE A 266 16.94 8.94 -21.73
CA ILE A 266 15.73 9.56 -22.26
C ILE A 266 15.85 9.58 -23.78
N GLY A 267 14.74 9.42 -24.50
CA GLY A 267 14.72 9.36 -25.97
C GLY A 267 15.38 10.59 -26.60
N ASP A 268 15.95 10.43 -27.80
CA ASP A 268 16.69 11.52 -28.48
C ASP A 268 15.85 12.78 -28.73
N GLU A 269 14.51 12.65 -28.74
CA GLU A 269 13.56 13.75 -28.90
C GLU A 269 13.42 14.59 -27.60
N ASP A 270 13.64 13.99 -26.43
CA ASP A 270 13.40 14.59 -25.10
C ASP A 270 14.69 14.82 -24.28
N LYS A 271 15.86 14.49 -24.83
CA LYS A 271 17.16 14.59 -24.14
C LYS A 271 17.53 15.99 -23.64
N ASP A 272 16.98 17.03 -24.28
CA ASP A 272 17.19 18.42 -23.90
C ASP A 272 16.09 18.92 -22.97
N GLU A 273 15.10 18.09 -22.62
CA GLU A 273 13.88 18.44 -21.89
C GLU A 273 13.85 17.88 -20.47
N ILE A 274 14.45 16.70 -20.26
CA ILE A 274 14.37 15.93 -19.02
C ILE A 274 15.71 15.25 -18.71
N LEU A 275 16.06 15.17 -17.43
CA LEU A 275 17.11 14.32 -16.88
C LEU A 275 16.50 13.36 -15.85
N SER A 276 17.01 12.13 -15.78
CA SER A 276 16.61 11.20 -14.74
C SER A 276 17.75 10.30 -14.28
N TYR A 277 17.80 10.09 -12.97
CA TYR A 277 18.81 9.30 -12.28
C TYR A 277 18.17 8.47 -11.18
N ILE A 278 18.80 7.33 -10.86
CA ILE A 278 18.60 6.66 -9.56
C ILE A 278 19.85 6.91 -8.74
N CYS A 279 19.65 7.40 -7.53
CA CYS A 279 20.70 7.88 -6.65
C CYS A 279 20.65 7.20 -5.28
N THR A 280 21.82 7.06 -4.67
CA THR A 280 21.95 6.90 -3.23
C THR A 280 21.85 8.27 -2.57
N ASP A 281 20.88 8.46 -1.67
CA ASP A 281 20.68 9.72 -0.94
C ASP A 281 21.50 9.75 0.35
N LEU A 282 22.54 10.59 0.37
CA LEU A 282 23.40 10.81 1.54
C LEU A 282 23.06 12.12 2.28
N ASP A 283 21.89 12.70 2.01
CA ASP A 283 21.42 13.95 2.61
C ASP A 283 19.90 13.96 2.76
N ASN A 284 19.35 12.84 3.24
CA ASN A 284 17.93 12.65 3.52
C ASN A 284 17.36 13.72 4.48
N ASP A 285 16.04 13.83 4.49
CA ASP A 285 15.32 14.68 5.44
C ASP A 285 15.01 13.91 6.74
N SER A 286 14.40 14.55 7.74
CA SER A 286 14.35 14.06 9.13
C SER A 286 13.72 12.68 9.34
N GLU A 287 12.81 12.26 8.46
CA GLU A 287 12.09 10.98 8.51
C GLU A 287 12.68 9.93 7.54
N GLY A 288 13.67 10.31 6.72
CA GLY A 288 14.28 9.40 5.75
C GLY A 288 15.46 8.59 6.29
N THR A 289 15.85 7.58 5.52
CA THR A 289 16.98 6.70 5.86
C THR A 289 18.25 7.13 5.14
N TYR A 290 19.37 7.24 5.89
CA TYR A 290 20.65 7.59 5.30
C TYR A 290 21.14 6.47 4.36
N GLY A 291 21.31 6.79 3.08
CA GLY A 291 21.69 5.82 2.05
C GLY A 291 20.51 5.20 1.29
N GLN A 292 19.28 5.67 1.51
CA GLN A 292 18.09 5.26 0.75
C GLN A 292 18.26 5.45 -0.76
N ILE A 293 17.57 4.62 -1.53
CA ILE A 293 17.61 4.65 -2.99
C ILE A 293 16.42 5.41 -3.51
N MET A 294 16.67 6.40 -4.36
CA MET A 294 15.61 7.25 -4.92
C MET A 294 15.79 7.47 -6.42
N ALA A 295 14.67 7.53 -7.13
CA ALA A 295 14.60 8.06 -8.48
C ALA A 295 14.34 9.56 -8.43
N ILE A 296 14.98 10.28 -9.33
CA ILE A 296 14.75 11.71 -9.52
C ILE A 296 14.54 11.99 -11.01
N VAL A 297 13.53 12.81 -11.30
CA VAL A 297 13.21 13.31 -12.64
C VAL A 297 13.24 14.82 -12.58
N ILE A 298 14.05 15.44 -13.44
CA ILE A 298 14.18 16.89 -13.53
C ILE A 298 13.91 17.31 -14.97
N ALA A 299 12.82 18.04 -15.17
CA ALA A 299 12.39 18.52 -16.47
C ALA A 299 12.58 20.04 -16.61
N LYS A 300 12.43 20.57 -17.83
CA LYS A 300 12.27 22.03 -18.06
C LYS A 300 11.00 22.57 -17.40
N ASP A 301 9.93 21.79 -17.48
CA ASP A 301 8.65 22.09 -16.83
C ASP A 301 8.69 21.59 -15.39
N LEU A 302 8.61 22.53 -14.44
CA LEU A 302 8.66 22.22 -13.02
C LEU A 302 7.55 21.25 -12.59
N THR A 303 6.41 21.25 -13.29
CA THR A 303 5.27 20.38 -12.97
C THR A 303 5.62 18.89 -13.12
N LYS A 304 6.59 18.58 -13.98
CA LYS A 304 7.06 17.21 -14.29
C LYS A 304 8.29 16.79 -13.46
N CYS A 305 8.77 17.65 -12.58
CA CYS A 305 9.88 17.29 -11.68
C CYS A 305 9.35 16.46 -10.51
N SER A 306 10.02 15.36 -10.20
CA SER A 306 9.60 14.44 -9.14
C SER A 306 10.78 13.72 -8.47
N ILE A 307 10.55 13.30 -7.23
CA ILE A 307 11.40 12.35 -6.50
C ILE A 307 10.52 11.20 -6.02
N THR A 308 11.03 9.97 -6.12
CA THR A 308 10.37 8.76 -5.61
C THR A 308 11.38 7.90 -4.86
N ILE A 309 11.01 7.39 -3.68
CA ILE A 309 11.82 6.39 -2.96
C ILE A 309 11.60 5.02 -3.60
N LEU A 310 12.69 4.30 -3.87
CA LEU A 310 12.67 2.98 -4.49
C LEU A 310 13.00 1.86 -3.51
N ALA A 311 13.84 2.13 -2.51
CA ALA A 311 14.25 1.18 -1.48
C ALA A 311 14.88 1.90 -0.29
N ASP A 312 14.85 1.26 0.88
CA ASP A 312 15.42 1.79 2.13
C ASP A 312 16.97 1.78 2.10
N ASP A 313 17.56 0.83 1.38
CA ASP A 313 19.00 0.78 1.11
C ASP A 313 19.38 0.04 -0.19
N LEU A 314 20.68 -0.06 -0.45
CA LEU A 314 21.21 -0.77 -1.62
C LEU A 314 20.98 -2.30 -1.56
N GLN A 315 20.97 -2.91 -0.38
CA GLN A 315 20.79 -4.36 -0.24
C GLN A 315 19.38 -4.75 -0.70
N ASP A 316 18.36 -4.06 -0.18
CA ASP A 316 16.97 -4.28 -0.58
C ASP A 316 16.76 -4.07 -2.08
N TRP A 317 17.41 -3.03 -2.61
CA TRP A 317 17.34 -2.70 -4.04
C TRP A 317 17.94 -3.81 -4.93
N PHE A 318 19.08 -4.41 -4.55
CA PHE A 318 19.65 -5.54 -5.30
C PHE A 318 18.86 -6.84 -5.10
N ASP A 319 18.31 -7.07 -3.92
CA ASP A 319 17.48 -8.25 -3.64
C ASP A 319 16.20 -8.28 -4.46
N TYR A 320 15.61 -7.10 -4.71
CA TYR A 320 14.52 -6.96 -5.67
C TYR A 320 14.90 -7.50 -7.06
N PHE A 321 16.06 -7.12 -7.62
CA PHE A 321 16.47 -7.62 -8.93
C PHE A 321 16.79 -9.13 -8.90
N ILE A 322 17.48 -9.60 -7.87
CA ILE A 322 17.80 -11.04 -7.73
C ILE A 322 16.53 -11.87 -7.74
N ARG A 323 15.54 -11.49 -6.95
CA ARG A 323 14.26 -12.19 -6.84
C ARG A 323 13.53 -12.23 -8.18
N ASN A 324 13.41 -11.08 -8.83
CA ASN A 324 12.67 -10.96 -10.09
C ASN A 324 13.36 -11.66 -11.26
N ILE A 325 14.70 -11.71 -11.29
CA ILE A 325 15.43 -12.52 -12.28
C ILE A 325 15.19 -14.01 -12.03
N LYS A 326 15.31 -14.47 -10.78
CA LYS A 326 15.12 -15.89 -10.42
C LYS A 326 13.70 -16.39 -10.69
N ASN A 327 12.72 -15.54 -10.45
CA ASN A 327 11.31 -15.85 -10.66
C ASN A 327 10.88 -15.74 -12.13
N GLY A 328 11.78 -15.28 -13.01
CA GLY A 328 11.50 -15.14 -14.44
C GLY A 328 10.73 -13.87 -14.82
N LEU A 329 10.48 -12.95 -13.88
CA LEU A 329 9.87 -11.65 -14.16
C LEU A 329 10.83 -10.76 -14.96
N PHE A 330 12.13 -10.82 -14.65
CA PHE A 330 13.17 -10.16 -15.44
C PHE A 330 13.93 -11.20 -16.24
N GLN A 331 13.87 -11.09 -17.56
CA GLN A 331 14.57 -12.01 -18.45
C GLN A 331 15.48 -11.23 -19.39
N TYR A 332 16.60 -11.86 -19.75
CA TYR A 332 17.47 -11.33 -20.78
C TYR A 332 16.81 -11.53 -22.15
N ASP A 333 16.70 -10.44 -22.90
CA ASP A 333 16.24 -10.45 -24.28
C ASP A 333 17.40 -10.28 -25.26
N GLU A 334 17.48 -11.16 -26.25
CA GLU A 334 18.56 -11.14 -27.25
C GLU A 334 18.41 -10.01 -28.28
N GLU A 335 17.20 -9.50 -28.50
CA GLU A 335 16.93 -8.47 -29.50
C GLU A 335 17.30 -7.08 -28.97
N THR A 336 16.89 -6.76 -27.74
CA THR A 336 17.22 -5.52 -27.05
C THR A 336 18.59 -5.58 -26.37
N ASP A 337 19.16 -6.78 -26.21
CA ASP A 337 20.39 -7.05 -25.48
C ASP A 337 20.30 -6.56 -24.02
N ASP A 338 19.15 -6.62 -23.35
CA ASP A 338 19.03 -6.17 -21.95
C ASP A 338 18.06 -7.00 -21.10
N LEU A 339 17.97 -6.69 -19.80
CA LEU A 339 16.95 -7.26 -18.93
C LEU A 339 15.63 -6.53 -19.16
N ILE A 340 14.65 -7.26 -19.67
CA ILE A 340 13.29 -6.78 -19.88
C ILE A 340 12.33 -7.48 -18.91
N ILE A 341 11.13 -6.91 -18.80
CA ILE A 341 9.96 -7.68 -18.39
C ILE A 341 9.41 -8.29 -19.68
N PRO A 342 9.38 -9.62 -19.83
CA PRO A 342 8.80 -10.25 -21.02
C PRO A 342 7.35 -9.80 -21.23
N ALA A 343 6.91 -9.74 -22.48
CA ALA A 343 5.54 -9.31 -22.80
C ALA A 343 4.47 -10.16 -22.08
N ASP A 344 4.76 -11.45 -21.89
CA ASP A 344 3.98 -12.44 -21.15
C ASP A 344 3.90 -12.17 -19.63
N HIS A 345 4.85 -11.44 -19.05
CA HIS A 345 4.82 -11.00 -17.65
C HIS A 345 4.25 -9.58 -17.48
N LEU A 346 4.35 -8.75 -18.52
CA LEU A 346 3.61 -7.48 -18.60
C LEU A 346 2.10 -7.69 -18.72
N GLU A 347 1.66 -8.90 -19.08
CA GLU A 347 0.25 -9.32 -19.02
C GLU A 347 -0.27 -9.50 -17.57
N GLU A 348 0.60 -9.69 -16.57
CA GLU A 348 0.24 -9.86 -15.14
C GLU A 348 0.18 -8.53 -14.35
N ILE A 349 0.71 -7.43 -14.90
CA ILE A 349 0.45 -6.08 -14.39
C ILE A 349 -0.74 -5.54 -15.21
N PRO A 350 -1.87 -5.12 -14.60
CA PRO A 350 -3.04 -4.70 -15.36
C PRO A 350 -2.79 -3.33 -16.01
N VAL A 351 -2.07 -3.34 -17.11
CA VAL A 351 -1.99 -2.26 -18.10
C VAL A 351 -2.59 -2.80 -19.38
N TYR A 352 -3.33 -1.99 -20.13
CA TYR A 352 -3.79 -2.45 -21.44
C TYR A 352 -2.61 -2.56 -22.42
N SER A 353 -2.45 -3.72 -23.06
CA SER A 353 -1.65 -3.81 -24.29
C SER A 353 -2.22 -2.88 -25.37
N LYS A 354 -1.43 -2.56 -26.40
CA LYS A 354 -1.93 -1.76 -27.54
C LYS A 354 -3.12 -2.42 -28.23
N GLU A 355 -3.09 -3.74 -28.38
CA GLU A 355 -4.17 -4.55 -28.94
C GLU A 355 -5.40 -4.58 -28.01
N GLU A 356 -5.17 -4.62 -26.70
CA GLU A 356 -6.22 -4.58 -25.69
C GLU A 356 -6.93 -3.22 -25.70
N LYS A 357 -6.18 -2.10 -25.75
CA LYS A 357 -6.76 -0.75 -25.91
C LYS A 357 -7.61 -0.64 -27.17
N ILE A 358 -7.14 -1.23 -28.28
CA ILE A 358 -7.92 -1.27 -29.54
C ILE A 358 -9.19 -2.10 -29.35
N THR A 359 -9.11 -3.21 -28.62
CA THR A 359 -10.25 -4.10 -28.33
C THR A 359 -11.30 -3.39 -27.48
N VAL A 360 -10.87 -2.75 -26.39
CA VAL A 360 -11.74 -1.94 -25.50
C VAL A 360 -12.35 -0.78 -26.27
N GLU A 361 -11.56 -0.03 -27.03
CA GLU A 361 -12.08 1.08 -27.83
C GLU A 361 -13.09 0.60 -28.90
N HIS A 362 -12.84 -0.54 -29.53
CA HIS A 362 -13.78 -1.15 -30.47
C HIS A 362 -15.07 -1.60 -29.76
N PHE A 363 -14.95 -2.20 -28.58
CA PHE A 363 -16.08 -2.61 -27.75
C PHE A 363 -16.93 -1.40 -27.34
N ILE A 364 -16.32 -0.32 -26.85
CA ILE A 364 -16.99 0.94 -26.50
C ILE A 364 -17.72 1.50 -27.73
N LYS A 365 -17.06 1.57 -28.89
CA LYS A 365 -17.68 2.05 -30.14
C LYS A 365 -18.87 1.20 -30.58
N LYS A 366 -18.79 -0.13 -30.37
CA LYS A 366 -19.85 -1.08 -30.72
C LYS A 366 -21.04 -0.96 -29.77
N LYS A 367 -20.81 -0.78 -28.48
CA LYS A 367 -21.85 -0.78 -27.44
C LYS A 367 -22.49 0.58 -27.25
N PHE A 368 -21.70 1.66 -27.17
CA PHE A 368 -22.21 3.01 -26.92
C PHE A 368 -22.44 3.81 -28.20
N GLY A 369 -21.64 3.58 -29.24
CA GLY A 369 -21.79 4.21 -30.56
C GLY A 369 -20.59 5.03 -31.01
N LYS A 370 -20.79 5.85 -32.05
CA LYS A 370 -19.70 6.59 -32.68
C LYS A 370 -19.15 7.66 -31.73
N VAL A 371 -17.87 7.53 -31.38
CA VAL A 371 -17.10 8.57 -30.66
C VAL A 371 -17.07 9.85 -31.49
N SER A 372 -17.58 10.92 -30.90
CA SER A 372 -17.68 12.25 -31.49
C SER A 372 -16.48 13.14 -31.15
N LYS A 373 -15.92 12.95 -29.95
CA LYS A 373 -14.78 13.70 -29.41
C LYS A 373 -14.04 12.83 -28.39
N VAL A 374 -12.73 13.09 -28.21
CA VAL A 374 -11.93 12.55 -27.10
C VAL A 374 -11.44 13.74 -26.28
N LEU A 375 -11.60 13.66 -24.96
CA LEU A 375 -11.03 14.62 -24.01
C LEU A 375 -9.77 13.98 -23.41
N HIS A 376 -8.63 14.65 -23.53
CA HIS A 376 -7.36 14.19 -22.98
C HIS A 376 -7.15 14.88 -21.63
N GLU A 377 -7.58 14.24 -20.54
CA GLU A 377 -7.56 14.85 -19.21
C GLU A 377 -6.29 14.48 -18.45
N GLU A 378 -5.52 15.49 -18.05
CA GLU A 378 -4.43 15.35 -17.10
C GLU A 378 -5.01 15.29 -15.67
N LEU A 379 -4.65 14.24 -14.94
CA LEU A 379 -5.15 13.95 -13.59
C LEU A 379 -4.12 14.31 -12.51
N ALA A 380 -2.86 14.00 -12.79
CA ALA A 380 -1.68 14.31 -12.00
C ALA A 380 -0.46 14.37 -12.96
N PRO A 381 0.72 14.85 -12.52
CA PRO A 381 1.92 14.81 -13.36
C PRO A 381 2.17 13.40 -13.90
N ASP A 382 2.25 13.29 -15.23
CA ASP A 382 2.44 12.04 -15.99
C ASP A 382 1.29 11.01 -15.88
N VAL A 383 0.14 11.41 -15.33
CA VAL A 383 -1.09 10.60 -15.28
C VAL A 383 -2.16 11.24 -16.15
N TRP A 384 -2.60 10.50 -17.16
CA TRP A 384 -3.56 10.94 -18.17
C TRP A 384 -4.71 9.95 -18.26
N CYS A 385 -5.92 10.45 -18.47
CA CYS A 385 -7.08 9.61 -18.75
C CYS A 385 -7.85 10.18 -19.95
N ASP A 386 -7.97 9.40 -21.03
CA ASP A 386 -8.83 9.76 -22.14
C ASP A 386 -10.29 9.48 -21.80
N ILE A 387 -11.14 10.47 -22.06
CA ILE A 387 -12.60 10.36 -21.96
C ILE A 387 -13.20 10.41 -23.36
N LEU A 388 -13.79 9.29 -23.78
CA LEU A 388 -14.48 9.13 -25.04
C LEU A 388 -15.89 9.72 -24.93
N VAL A 389 -16.22 10.67 -25.81
CA VAL A 389 -17.53 11.34 -25.84
C VAL A 389 -18.37 10.81 -27.00
N VAL A 390 -19.48 10.15 -26.69
CA VAL A 390 -20.48 9.70 -27.66
C VAL A 390 -21.67 10.66 -27.64
N ALA A 391 -22.02 11.20 -28.81
CA ALA A 391 -23.10 12.17 -28.96
C ALA A 391 -24.49 11.51 -28.92
N PRO A 392 -25.55 12.25 -28.51
CA PRO A 392 -26.92 11.75 -28.52
C PRO A 392 -27.37 11.23 -29.88
N THR A 393 -28.20 10.19 -29.84
CA THR A 393 -28.88 9.61 -31.00
C THR A 393 -30.40 9.68 -30.81
N ALA A 394 -31.16 9.36 -31.86
CA ALA A 394 -32.62 9.30 -31.76
C ALA A 394 -33.11 8.18 -30.81
N GLN A 395 -32.30 7.15 -30.57
CA GLN A 395 -32.61 6.04 -29.67
C GLN A 395 -32.13 6.33 -28.24
N HIS A 396 -30.96 6.95 -28.10
CA HIS A 396 -30.36 7.34 -26.82
C HIS A 396 -30.15 8.85 -26.81
N ASN A 397 -31.12 9.60 -26.29
CA ASN A 397 -31.12 11.07 -26.34
C ASN A 397 -30.32 11.69 -25.18
N TYR A 398 -29.08 11.24 -24.98
CA TYR A 398 -28.14 11.70 -23.97
C TYR A 398 -26.70 11.52 -24.47
N TYR A 399 -25.76 12.27 -23.90
CA TYR A 399 -24.33 12.05 -24.10
C TYR A 399 -23.87 10.87 -23.25
N THR A 400 -22.91 10.11 -23.76
CA THR A 400 -22.21 9.09 -22.97
C THR A 400 -20.72 9.41 -22.95
N LEU A 401 -20.17 9.52 -21.74
CA LEU A 401 -18.75 9.68 -21.47
C LEU A 401 -18.25 8.32 -20.98
N VAL A 402 -17.14 7.84 -21.55
CA VAL A 402 -16.52 6.57 -21.14
C VAL A 402 -15.03 6.78 -21.01
N THR A 403 -14.45 6.44 -19.87
CA THR A 403 -12.98 6.44 -19.72
C THR A 403 -12.37 5.33 -20.58
N LYS A 404 -11.13 5.51 -21.00
CA LYS A 404 -10.40 4.53 -21.83
C LYS A 404 -9.09 4.05 -21.21
N ASP A 405 -8.52 4.84 -20.30
CA ASP A 405 -7.21 4.56 -19.71
C ASP A 405 -7.28 4.50 -18.17
N MET A 406 -8.48 4.46 -17.58
CA MET A 406 -8.61 4.25 -16.12
C MET A 406 -8.03 2.87 -15.74
N GLY A 407 -8.19 1.89 -16.63
CA GLY A 407 -7.64 0.55 -16.48
C GLY A 407 -6.15 0.36 -16.71
N ASP A 408 -5.39 1.41 -17.07
CA ASP A 408 -3.92 1.32 -17.16
C ASP A 408 -3.23 1.39 -15.80
N TYR A 409 -3.99 1.61 -14.74
CA TYR A 409 -3.49 1.87 -13.41
C TYR A 409 -3.85 0.73 -12.46
N PRO A 410 -2.91 0.30 -11.59
CA PRO A 410 -3.14 -0.82 -10.69
C PRO A 410 -4.30 -0.48 -9.74
N MET A 411 -5.31 -1.34 -9.74
CA MET A 411 -6.39 -1.36 -8.76
C MET A 411 -6.26 -2.66 -7.97
N ASN A 412 -6.39 -2.60 -6.64
CA ASN A 412 -6.36 -3.81 -5.81
C ASN A 412 -7.59 -4.68 -6.10
N ILE A 413 -7.41 -5.70 -6.94
CA ILE A 413 -8.48 -6.61 -7.33
C ILE A 413 -8.53 -7.76 -6.32
N LEU A 414 -9.64 -7.88 -5.60
CA LEU A 414 -10.07 -9.12 -4.96
C LEU A 414 -10.80 -9.97 -5.99
N ALA A 415 -10.06 -10.62 -6.88
CA ALA A 415 -10.55 -11.72 -7.70
C ALA A 415 -9.58 -12.88 -7.45
N GLY A 416 -10.13 -14.08 -7.22
CA GLY A 416 -9.32 -15.25 -6.87
C GLY A 416 -8.19 -15.49 -7.88
N ASP A 417 -7.18 -16.23 -7.42
CA ASP A 417 -5.80 -16.42 -7.93
C ASP A 417 -5.54 -16.53 -9.46
N ASP A 418 -6.55 -16.49 -10.34
CA ASP A 418 -6.47 -16.71 -11.79
C ASP A 418 -7.17 -15.66 -12.71
N GLU A 419 -7.75 -14.54 -12.21
CA GLU A 419 -8.46 -13.55 -13.06
C GLU A 419 -8.11 -12.07 -12.77
N THR A 420 -7.87 -11.28 -13.83
CA THR A 420 -7.65 -9.83 -13.78
C THR A 420 -8.90 -9.06 -14.21
N VAL A 421 -9.48 -8.28 -13.30
CA VAL A 421 -10.67 -7.45 -13.55
C VAL A 421 -10.32 -5.97 -13.53
N ILE A 422 -10.49 -5.32 -14.67
CA ILE A 422 -10.28 -3.89 -14.86
C ILE A 422 -11.64 -3.17 -14.85
N CYS A 423 -11.67 -1.90 -14.47
CA CYS A 423 -12.88 -1.08 -14.49
C CYS A 423 -12.71 0.16 -15.39
N GLU A 424 -13.73 0.46 -16.19
CA GLU A 424 -13.91 1.76 -16.85
C GLU A 424 -15.17 2.45 -16.35
N MET A 425 -15.08 3.76 -16.18
CA MET A 425 -16.16 4.64 -15.76
C MET A 425 -17.02 5.07 -16.95
N VAL A 426 -18.33 4.96 -16.79
CA VAL A 426 -19.35 5.47 -17.70
C VAL A 426 -20.14 6.58 -17.00
N MET A 427 -20.46 7.65 -17.72
CA MET A 427 -21.38 8.67 -17.24
C MET A 427 -22.31 9.10 -18.37
N HIS A 428 -23.61 9.06 -18.10
CA HIS A 428 -24.63 9.56 -19.02
C HIS A 428 -25.00 10.99 -18.63
N LEU A 429 -25.11 11.87 -19.63
CA LEU A 429 -25.38 13.29 -19.43
C LEU A 429 -26.54 13.76 -20.31
N PRO A 430 -27.38 14.71 -19.86
CA PRO A 430 -28.48 15.24 -20.67
C PRO A 430 -28.01 15.76 -22.04
N PRO A 431 -28.89 15.75 -23.07
CA PRO A 431 -28.54 16.21 -24.42
C PRO A 431 -28.26 17.73 -24.49
N THR A 432 -28.54 18.45 -23.41
CA THR A 432 -28.20 19.87 -23.23
C THR A 432 -26.75 20.09 -22.77
N TRP A 433 -26.02 19.03 -22.39
CA TRP A 433 -24.63 19.14 -21.95
C TRP A 433 -23.71 19.60 -23.09
N ASN A 434 -22.67 20.38 -22.75
CA ASN A 434 -21.75 20.98 -23.70
C ASN A 434 -20.32 21.01 -23.15
N SER A 435 -19.44 20.15 -23.70
CA SER A 435 -18.04 20.05 -23.28
C SER A 435 -17.20 21.33 -23.45
N GLU A 436 -17.65 22.29 -24.27
CA GLU A 436 -16.94 23.55 -24.52
C GLU A 436 -17.42 24.70 -23.61
N SER A 437 -18.46 24.47 -22.82
CA SER A 437 -19.02 25.51 -21.97
C SER A 437 -18.14 25.73 -20.74
N THR A 438 -17.91 26.99 -20.37
CA THR A 438 -17.20 27.34 -19.14
C THR A 438 -18.11 27.37 -17.92
N ALA A 439 -19.42 27.25 -18.10
CA ALA A 439 -20.38 27.21 -17.01
C ALA A 439 -20.20 25.95 -16.16
N GLU A 440 -20.35 26.10 -14.85
CA GLU A 440 -19.98 25.08 -13.86
C GLU A 440 -20.72 23.76 -14.07
N GLU A 441 -22.01 23.82 -14.39
CA GLU A 441 -22.85 22.64 -14.66
C GLU A 441 -22.32 21.75 -15.79
N HIS A 442 -21.55 22.31 -16.74
CA HIS A 442 -21.00 21.56 -17.86
C HIS A 442 -19.58 21.05 -17.57
N ARG A 443 -18.83 21.73 -16.69
CA ARG A 443 -17.48 21.32 -16.30
C ARG A 443 -17.47 20.25 -15.20
N LYS A 444 -18.42 20.33 -14.25
CA LYS A 444 -18.50 19.43 -13.09
C LYS A 444 -18.48 17.95 -13.43
N PRO A 445 -19.19 17.43 -14.46
CA PRO A 445 -19.09 16.03 -14.83
C PRO A 445 -17.67 15.55 -15.14
N ILE A 446 -16.86 16.38 -15.82
CA ILE A 446 -15.47 16.07 -16.12
C ILE A 446 -14.65 16.11 -14.82
N GLU A 447 -14.84 17.13 -13.97
CA GLU A 447 -14.18 17.22 -12.66
C GLU A 447 -14.50 16.00 -11.78
N TRP A 448 -15.73 15.49 -11.82
CA TRP A 448 -16.15 14.30 -11.08
C TRP A 448 -15.44 13.04 -11.58
N ILE A 449 -15.36 12.83 -12.90
CA ILE A 449 -14.59 11.72 -13.49
C ILE A 449 -13.14 11.80 -13.03
N LYS A 450 -12.52 12.98 -13.12
CA LYS A 450 -11.12 13.17 -12.67
C LYS A 450 -10.94 12.82 -11.19
N LYS A 451 -11.88 13.24 -10.34
CA LYS A 451 -11.85 12.95 -8.90
C LYS A 451 -11.93 11.44 -8.62
N VAL A 452 -12.81 10.72 -9.30
CA VAL A 452 -12.95 9.26 -9.17
C VAL A 452 -11.66 8.55 -9.59
N VAL A 453 -11.11 8.89 -10.76
CA VAL A 453 -9.86 8.26 -11.23
C VAL A 453 -8.69 8.59 -10.30
N GLN A 454 -8.61 9.83 -9.80
CA GLN A 454 -7.57 10.24 -8.86
C GLN A 454 -7.65 9.49 -7.51
N ILE A 455 -8.86 9.22 -7.00
CA ILE A 455 -9.05 8.39 -5.79
C ILE A 455 -8.54 6.97 -6.03
N SER A 456 -8.87 6.35 -7.17
CA SER A 456 -8.35 5.02 -7.52
C SER A 456 -6.82 4.98 -7.52
N LEU A 457 -6.18 6.05 -8.03
CA LEU A 457 -4.73 6.16 -8.13
C LEU A 457 -4.04 6.39 -6.78
N GLU A 458 -4.55 7.33 -5.99
CA GLU A 458 -3.93 7.73 -4.72
C GLU A 458 -4.09 6.65 -3.65
N GLN A 459 -5.19 5.89 -3.69
CA GLN A 459 -5.57 4.95 -2.64
C GLN A 459 -5.46 3.48 -3.06
N GLY A 460 -5.09 3.20 -4.32
CA GLY A 460 -5.02 1.84 -4.88
C GLY A 460 -6.37 1.10 -4.88
N LEU A 461 -7.49 1.82 -4.75
CA LEU A 461 -8.82 1.24 -4.56
C LEU A 461 -9.43 0.79 -5.89
N PHE A 462 -9.92 -0.45 -5.93
CA PHE A 462 -10.79 -0.93 -7.00
C PHE A 462 -12.21 -0.38 -6.82
N ILE A 463 -12.63 0.51 -7.71
CA ILE A 463 -13.97 1.11 -7.65
C ILE A 463 -14.96 0.24 -8.42
N SER A 464 -15.72 -0.53 -7.67
CA SER A 464 -16.77 -1.44 -8.16
C SER A 464 -18.19 -0.94 -7.87
N ARG A 465 -19.20 -1.72 -8.30
CA ARG A 465 -20.60 -1.55 -7.93
C ARG A 465 -20.77 -1.20 -6.44
N GLY A 466 -21.62 -0.22 -6.13
CA GLY A 466 -21.96 0.19 -4.77
C GLY A 466 -21.01 1.20 -4.14
N HIS A 467 -19.87 1.50 -4.77
CA HIS A 467 -18.99 2.56 -4.30
C HIS A 467 -19.64 3.94 -4.38
N THR A 468 -19.41 4.76 -3.37
CA THR A 468 -19.95 6.13 -3.28
C THR A 468 -18.79 7.12 -3.11
N VAL A 469 -18.74 8.14 -3.96
CA VAL A 469 -17.68 9.17 -3.95
C VAL A 469 -18.29 10.53 -3.63
N LEU A 470 -17.80 11.19 -2.58
CA LEU A 470 -18.22 12.55 -2.21
C LEU A 470 -17.80 13.54 -3.31
N VAL A 471 -18.75 14.36 -3.76
CA VAL A 471 -18.55 15.42 -4.74
C VAL A 471 -19.07 16.75 -4.18
N GLU A 472 -18.18 17.50 -3.53
CA GLU A 472 -18.50 18.82 -2.96
C GLU A 472 -19.05 19.80 -4.04
N ASN A 473 -19.99 20.65 -3.64
CA ASN A 473 -20.57 21.73 -4.48
C ASN A 473 -21.24 21.22 -5.78
N GLY A 474 -21.99 20.11 -5.75
CA GLY A 474 -22.43 19.41 -6.96
C GLY A 474 -23.35 20.22 -7.88
N THR A 475 -23.28 19.98 -9.21
CA THR A 475 -24.37 20.27 -10.16
C THR A 475 -24.27 19.45 -11.47
N LEU A 476 -25.42 18.99 -11.99
CA LEU A 476 -25.87 19.34 -13.36
C LEU A 476 -27.08 20.32 -13.33
N LYS A 477 -27.34 20.88 -12.13
CA LYS A 477 -28.07 22.09 -11.70
C LYS A 477 -28.95 21.90 -10.45
N SER A 478 -28.78 20.80 -9.74
CA SER A 478 -29.11 20.70 -8.32
C SER A 478 -27.84 20.99 -7.52
N ASP A 479 -27.89 21.99 -6.63
CA ASP A 479 -26.85 22.27 -5.61
C ASP A 479 -26.82 21.22 -4.49
N LYS A 480 -27.71 20.23 -4.57
CA LYS A 480 -27.92 19.18 -3.57
C LYS A 480 -27.39 17.81 -3.99
N PHE A 481 -26.86 17.65 -5.20
CA PHE A 481 -26.10 16.43 -5.51
C PHE A 481 -24.82 16.46 -4.69
N ALA A 482 -24.65 15.45 -3.86
CA ALA A 482 -23.56 15.38 -2.90
C ALA A 482 -22.61 14.22 -3.20
N PHE A 483 -23.08 13.17 -3.89
CA PHE A 483 -22.28 11.96 -4.13
C PHE A 483 -22.41 11.44 -5.56
N LEU A 484 -21.42 10.67 -6.00
CA LEU A 484 -21.54 9.75 -7.14
C LEU A 484 -21.69 8.32 -6.63
N LEU A 485 -22.68 7.59 -7.12
CA LEU A 485 -22.86 6.15 -6.90
C LEU A 485 -22.45 5.37 -8.16
N ALA A 486 -21.58 4.39 -8.00
CA ALA A 486 -21.23 3.44 -9.06
C ALA A 486 -22.29 2.33 -9.14
N VAL A 487 -23.02 2.26 -10.24
CA VAL A 487 -23.95 1.15 -10.56
C VAL A 487 -23.47 0.39 -11.80
N PRO A 488 -23.78 -0.89 -11.98
CA PRO A 488 -23.34 -1.63 -13.16
C PRO A 488 -23.93 -1.02 -14.43
N THR A 489 -23.11 -0.89 -15.47
CA THR A 489 -23.63 -0.52 -16.79
C THR A 489 -24.27 -1.75 -17.40
N LEU A 490 -25.57 -1.72 -17.67
CA LEU A 490 -26.28 -2.85 -18.25
C LEU A 490 -26.33 -2.76 -19.78
N ASP A 491 -26.36 -3.90 -20.45
CA ASP A 491 -26.64 -3.97 -21.88
C ASP A 491 -28.15 -4.15 -22.17
N ASN A 492 -28.51 -4.31 -23.45
CA ASN A 492 -29.91 -4.37 -23.87
C ASN A 492 -30.68 -5.58 -23.31
N ASP A 493 -29.98 -6.62 -22.87
CA ASP A 493 -30.56 -7.82 -22.29
C ASP A 493 -30.64 -7.72 -20.75
N GLY A 494 -30.15 -6.62 -20.16
CA GLY A 494 -30.14 -6.37 -18.71
C GLY A 494 -28.93 -6.97 -17.99
N GLU A 495 -27.94 -7.46 -18.72
CA GLU A 495 -26.71 -8.05 -18.17
C GLU A 495 -25.62 -7.00 -17.99
N GLU A 496 -24.74 -7.20 -17.01
CA GLU A 496 -23.60 -6.30 -16.79
C GLU A 496 -22.67 -6.26 -18.00
N LEU A 497 -22.32 -5.05 -18.41
CA LEU A 497 -21.49 -4.82 -19.56
C LEU A 497 -20.05 -5.19 -19.22
N CYS A 498 -19.59 -6.29 -19.82
CA CYS A 498 -18.23 -6.79 -19.69
C CYS A 498 -17.56 -6.94 -21.06
N CYS A 499 -16.32 -6.46 -21.17
CA CYS A 499 -15.46 -6.69 -22.32
C CYS A 499 -14.39 -7.73 -21.97
N ASN A 500 -14.52 -8.93 -22.54
CA ASN A 500 -13.51 -9.97 -22.45
C ASN A 500 -12.33 -9.57 -23.35
N ILE A 501 -11.20 -9.24 -22.75
CA ILE A 501 -9.98 -8.89 -23.48
C ILE A 501 -9.16 -10.15 -23.74
N SER A 502 -9.05 -11.03 -22.74
CA SER A 502 -8.37 -12.32 -22.84
C SER A 502 -9.13 -13.39 -22.05
N LYS A 503 -8.59 -14.62 -21.99
CA LYS A 503 -9.21 -15.75 -21.27
C LYS A 503 -9.35 -15.48 -19.76
N HIS A 504 -8.49 -14.62 -19.20
CA HIS A 504 -8.38 -14.33 -17.78
C HIS A 504 -8.38 -12.81 -17.49
N LYS A 505 -8.71 -11.97 -18.47
CA LYS A 505 -8.70 -10.50 -18.33
C LYS A 505 -9.98 -9.87 -18.88
N PHE A 506 -10.64 -9.10 -18.02
CA PHE A 506 -11.98 -8.56 -18.25
C PHE A 506 -12.04 -7.08 -17.92
N VAL A 507 -12.84 -6.31 -18.66
CA VAL A 507 -13.17 -4.91 -18.32
C VAL A 507 -14.64 -4.80 -17.99
N LEU A 508 -14.92 -4.40 -16.75
CA LEU A 508 -16.25 -4.04 -16.29
C LEU A 508 -16.50 -2.55 -16.50
N PHE A 509 -17.73 -2.21 -16.89
CA PHE A 509 -18.14 -0.82 -17.07
C PHE A 509 -19.13 -0.44 -15.96
N ASN A 510 -18.75 0.54 -15.13
CA ASN A 510 -19.62 1.05 -14.07
C ASN A 510 -20.13 2.44 -14.42
N THR A 511 -21.46 2.63 -14.39
CA THR A 511 -22.10 3.92 -14.58
C THR A 511 -22.10 4.68 -13.27
N PHE A 512 -21.52 5.88 -13.26
CA PHE A 512 -21.49 6.74 -12.08
C PHE A 512 -22.59 7.78 -12.15
N VAL A 513 -23.46 7.74 -11.15
CA VAL A 513 -24.70 8.52 -11.10
C VAL A 513 -24.64 9.52 -9.95
N PRO A 514 -24.92 10.82 -10.18
CA PRO A 514 -25.04 11.78 -9.10
C PRO A 514 -26.30 11.52 -8.25
N ILE A 515 -26.12 11.43 -6.94
CA ILE A 515 -27.19 11.17 -5.96
C ILE A 515 -27.24 12.24 -4.86
N TYR A 516 -28.41 12.38 -4.26
CA TYR A 516 -28.63 13.28 -3.12
C TYR A 516 -28.11 12.66 -1.82
N THR A 517 -27.79 13.49 -0.82
CA THR A 517 -27.42 13.02 0.52
C THR A 517 -28.47 12.08 1.09
N GLU A 518 -29.76 12.39 0.95
CA GLU A 518 -30.83 11.59 1.52
C GLU A 518 -31.02 10.24 0.82
N GLU A 519 -30.68 10.13 -0.46
CA GLU A 519 -30.70 8.85 -1.20
C GLU A 519 -29.55 7.95 -0.77
N MET A 520 -28.39 8.54 -0.54
CA MET A 520 -27.24 7.86 0.02
C MET A 520 -27.56 7.36 1.45
N LEU A 521 -28.19 8.19 2.29
CA LEU A 521 -28.61 7.82 3.64
C LEU A 521 -29.63 6.67 3.62
N TYR A 522 -30.61 6.73 2.72
CA TYR A 522 -31.58 5.63 2.52
C TYR A 522 -30.87 4.32 2.16
N ARG A 523 -29.88 4.40 1.25
CA ARG A 523 -29.10 3.24 0.80
C ARG A 523 -28.31 2.59 1.93
N TRP A 524 -27.71 3.39 2.81
CA TRP A 524 -26.95 2.83 3.95
C TRP A 524 -27.83 2.05 4.91
N ASP A 525 -29.11 2.40 5.06
CA ASP A 525 -30.01 1.70 5.97
C ASP A 525 -30.69 0.48 5.33
N ASN A 526 -30.96 0.50 4.03
CA ASN A 526 -31.81 -0.49 3.36
C ASN A 526 -31.15 -1.29 2.21
N ASP A 527 -29.99 -0.86 1.71
CA ASP A 527 -29.24 -1.37 0.53
C ASP A 527 -29.46 -0.64 -0.83
N GLU A 528 -28.65 -1.01 -1.82
CA GLU A 528 -28.68 -0.43 -3.18
C GLU A 528 -29.87 -0.90 -4.01
N GLU A 529 -30.26 -2.17 -3.91
CA GLU A 529 -31.35 -2.77 -4.69
C GLU A 529 -32.69 -2.13 -4.32
N GLU A 530 -32.87 -1.79 -3.05
CA GLU A 530 -34.04 -1.06 -2.59
C GLU A 530 -34.12 0.35 -3.18
N LEU A 531 -33.01 1.08 -3.23
CA LEU A 531 -32.97 2.41 -3.85
C LEU A 531 -33.30 2.33 -5.35
N LEU A 532 -32.70 1.37 -6.07
CA LEU A 532 -32.98 1.16 -7.50
C LEU A 532 -34.44 0.76 -7.74
N SER A 533 -35.00 -0.12 -6.89
CA SER A 533 -36.41 -0.53 -6.94
C SER A 533 -37.36 0.65 -6.70
N LEU A 534 -37.03 1.55 -5.77
CA LEU A 534 -37.81 2.77 -5.50
C LEU A 534 -37.85 3.67 -6.74
N LEU A 535 -36.69 3.87 -7.39
CA LEU A 535 -36.56 4.66 -8.61
C LEU A 535 -37.26 4.01 -9.81
N GLU A 536 -37.25 2.68 -9.93
CA GLU A 536 -37.96 1.95 -10.97
C GLU A 536 -39.48 2.08 -10.82
N ASN A 537 -39.99 1.90 -9.59
CA ASN A 537 -41.43 2.00 -9.29
C ASN A 537 -42.01 3.38 -9.62
N ASP A 538 -41.24 4.45 -9.39
CA ASP A 538 -41.64 5.82 -9.74
C ASP A 538 -41.28 6.22 -11.19
N LYS A 539 -40.68 5.30 -11.96
CA LYS A 539 -40.23 5.51 -13.35
C LYS A 539 -39.17 6.60 -13.50
N GLN A 540 -38.36 6.82 -12.45
CA GLN A 540 -37.24 7.75 -12.45
C GLN A 540 -35.89 7.08 -12.69
N LEU A 541 -35.82 5.75 -12.83
CA LEU A 541 -34.56 5.01 -13.03
C LEU A 541 -33.75 5.50 -14.24
N ASN A 542 -34.40 5.77 -15.38
CA ASN A 542 -33.70 6.31 -16.55
C ASN A 542 -33.18 7.73 -16.31
N ASP A 543 -33.99 8.58 -15.68
CA ASP A 543 -33.59 9.95 -15.33
C ASP A 543 -32.46 9.95 -14.29
N PHE A 544 -32.46 8.97 -13.40
CA PHE A 544 -31.40 8.68 -12.43
C PHE A 544 -30.11 8.33 -13.15
N ILE A 545 -30.11 7.29 -13.99
CA ILE A 545 -28.94 6.84 -14.76
C ILE A 545 -28.35 7.99 -15.61
N ILE A 546 -29.19 8.86 -16.18
CA ILE A 546 -28.78 10.01 -17.01
C ILE A 546 -28.29 11.21 -16.15
N GLY A 547 -28.41 11.15 -14.83
CA GLY A 547 -28.07 12.27 -13.94
C GLY A 547 -28.93 13.51 -14.21
N THR A 548 -30.21 13.31 -14.55
CA THR A 548 -31.10 14.39 -14.99
C THR A 548 -31.33 15.40 -13.86
N PRO A 549 -30.99 16.69 -14.05
CA PRO A 549 -31.04 17.70 -12.97
C PRO A 549 -32.43 17.98 -12.41
N SER A 550 -33.47 17.74 -13.20
CA SER A 550 -34.87 17.94 -12.79
C SER A 550 -35.47 16.73 -12.08
N ARG A 551 -34.70 15.65 -11.87
CA ARG A 551 -35.17 14.44 -11.19
C ARG A 551 -35.54 14.76 -9.74
N ALA A 552 -36.67 14.26 -9.28
CA ALA A 552 -37.09 14.44 -7.90
C ALA A 552 -36.26 13.53 -6.98
N ASN A 553 -35.85 14.07 -5.83
CA ASN A 553 -35.31 13.25 -4.76
C ASN A 553 -36.46 12.52 -4.07
N LEU A 554 -36.60 11.21 -4.31
CA LEU A 554 -37.65 10.39 -3.69
C LEU A 554 -37.42 10.20 -2.18
N CYS A 555 -36.17 10.37 -1.74
CA CYS A 555 -35.75 10.27 -0.35
C CYS A 555 -35.68 11.65 0.34
N ALA A 556 -36.22 12.73 -0.23
CA ALA A 556 -36.04 14.10 0.29
C ALA A 556 -36.48 14.33 1.76
N ASN A 557 -37.32 13.46 2.31
CA ASN A 557 -37.75 13.51 3.71
C ASN A 557 -37.25 12.29 4.51
N TYR A 558 -36.26 11.56 3.99
CA TYR A 558 -35.68 10.42 4.67
C TYR A 558 -34.84 10.88 5.85
N GLU A 559 -35.09 10.29 7.01
CA GLU A 559 -34.27 10.48 8.20
C GLU A 559 -33.52 9.18 8.46
N PRO A 560 -32.18 9.20 8.58
CA PRO A 560 -31.40 7.98 8.74
C PRO A 560 -31.68 7.31 10.09
N MET A 561 -31.59 5.99 10.11
CA MET A 561 -31.74 5.20 11.33
C MET A 561 -30.47 5.28 12.18
N ILE A 562 -30.44 6.27 13.07
CA ILE A 562 -29.36 6.45 14.03
C ILE A 562 -29.43 5.36 15.10
N ASP A 563 -28.38 4.55 15.21
CA ASP A 563 -28.24 3.54 16.25
C ASP A 563 -26.82 3.57 16.84
N THR A 564 -26.66 4.28 17.97
CA THR A 564 -25.37 4.37 18.67
C THR A 564 -24.94 3.05 19.32
N THR A 565 -25.84 2.07 19.43
CA THR A 565 -25.57 0.76 20.05
C THR A 565 -25.11 -0.30 19.06
N ARG A 566 -24.97 0.08 17.78
CA ARG A 566 -24.64 -0.85 16.69
C ARG A 566 -23.29 -1.55 16.87
N LEU A 567 -22.35 -0.91 17.56
CA LEU A 567 -21.06 -1.47 17.92
C LEU A 567 -21.06 -2.27 19.24
N ASP A 568 -22.16 -2.32 19.99
CA ASP A 568 -22.20 -3.00 21.30
C ASP A 568 -22.18 -4.53 21.19
N LYS A 569 -22.54 -5.07 20.02
CA LYS A 569 -22.67 -6.50 19.76
C LYS A 569 -21.54 -7.09 18.93
N VAL A 570 -20.63 -6.24 18.44
CA VAL A 570 -19.47 -6.72 17.68
C VAL A 570 -18.36 -7.10 18.64
N GLN A 571 -17.50 -8.03 18.22
CA GLN A 571 -16.29 -8.39 18.94
C GLN A 571 -15.10 -7.81 18.20
N TRP A 572 -14.20 -7.14 18.91
CA TRP A 572 -12.97 -6.62 18.34
C TRP A 572 -11.88 -6.47 19.41
N ALA A 573 -10.64 -6.70 19.03
CA ALA A 573 -9.47 -6.38 19.84
C ALA A 573 -8.60 -5.38 19.10
N PHE A 574 -8.15 -4.34 19.81
CA PHE A 574 -7.14 -3.42 19.27
C PHE A 574 -5.77 -4.12 19.24
N THR A 575 -5.05 -3.99 18.12
CA THR A 575 -3.71 -4.54 17.92
C THR A 575 -2.78 -3.42 17.46
N GLN A 576 -1.47 -3.69 17.38
CA GLN A 576 -0.49 -2.71 16.88
C GLN A 576 -0.37 -2.70 15.35
N GLU A 577 -1.10 -3.57 14.64
CA GLU A 577 -1.08 -3.66 13.19
C GLU A 577 -2.00 -2.59 12.57
N PRO A 578 -1.48 -1.57 11.87
CA PRO A 578 -2.34 -0.58 11.24
C PRO A 578 -3.00 -1.13 9.98
N TYR A 579 -4.22 -0.66 9.70
CA TYR A 579 -4.91 -0.93 8.44
C TYR A 579 -4.90 0.30 7.55
N TYR A 580 -4.43 0.16 6.32
CA TYR A 580 -4.30 1.29 5.39
C TYR A 580 -5.58 1.57 4.60
N ASN A 581 -6.52 0.62 4.54
CA ASN A 581 -7.81 0.79 3.90
C ASN A 581 -8.93 0.04 4.65
N MET A 582 -10.17 0.48 4.41
CA MET A 582 -11.37 -0.04 5.07
C MET A 582 -11.72 -1.48 4.67
N ALA A 583 -11.35 -1.91 3.45
CA ALA A 583 -11.68 -3.24 2.96
C ALA A 583 -10.88 -4.32 3.69
N ASP A 584 -9.56 -4.14 3.80
CA ASP A 584 -8.69 -5.04 4.56
C ASP A 584 -9.10 -5.10 6.03
N PHE A 585 -9.44 -3.95 6.61
CA PHE A 585 -9.96 -3.88 7.97
C PHE A 585 -11.28 -4.64 8.11
N TYR A 586 -12.21 -4.50 7.16
CA TYR A 586 -13.49 -5.18 7.22
C TYR A 586 -13.36 -6.70 7.12
N GLU A 587 -12.45 -7.19 6.26
CA GLU A 587 -12.16 -8.61 6.18
C GLU A 587 -11.54 -9.13 7.48
N ALA A 588 -10.60 -8.39 8.08
CA ALA A 588 -10.04 -8.74 9.38
C ALA A 588 -11.12 -8.71 10.49
N PHE A 589 -12.01 -7.73 10.47
CA PHE A 589 -13.15 -7.61 11.38
C PHE A 589 -14.12 -8.79 11.27
N LYS A 590 -14.53 -9.17 10.06
CA LYS A 590 -15.38 -10.34 9.83
C LYS A 590 -14.70 -11.61 10.31
N ARG A 591 -13.46 -11.84 9.87
CA ARG A 591 -12.66 -13.00 10.27
C ARG A 591 -12.55 -13.10 11.79
N TYR A 592 -12.26 -11.99 12.46
CA TYR A 592 -12.19 -11.95 13.92
C TYR A 592 -13.52 -12.37 14.57
N ASN A 593 -14.65 -11.84 14.10
CA ASN A 593 -15.97 -12.16 14.66
C ASN A 593 -16.35 -13.63 14.40
N ASP A 594 -16.09 -14.13 13.20
CA ASP A 594 -16.29 -15.54 12.84
C ASP A 594 -15.43 -16.45 13.73
N ASP A 595 -14.16 -16.10 13.94
CA ASP A 595 -13.20 -16.85 14.74
C ASP A 595 -13.62 -16.96 16.22
N VAL A 596 -14.26 -15.91 16.77
CA VAL A 596 -14.78 -15.91 18.15
C VAL A 596 -16.23 -16.43 18.24
N GLY A 597 -16.80 -16.89 17.12
CA GLY A 597 -18.16 -17.41 17.06
C GLY A 597 -19.24 -16.35 17.28
N ASN A 598 -18.95 -15.08 16.97
CA ASN A 598 -19.92 -14.00 16.98
C ASN A 598 -20.57 -13.85 15.61
N ASP A 599 -21.88 -14.00 15.58
CA ASP A 599 -22.67 -13.91 14.35
C ASP A 599 -22.92 -12.46 13.96
N LEU A 600 -22.55 -12.10 12.73
CA LEU A 600 -22.71 -10.76 12.16
C LEU A 600 -23.90 -10.65 11.19
N GLU A 601 -24.80 -11.65 11.10
CA GLU A 601 -25.92 -11.66 10.13
C GLU A 601 -26.75 -10.36 10.12
N ASP A 602 -26.98 -9.76 11.30
CA ASP A 602 -27.74 -8.51 11.45
C ASP A 602 -26.86 -7.24 11.52
N PHE A 603 -25.53 -7.36 11.39
CA PHE A 603 -24.62 -6.22 11.50
C PHE A 603 -24.54 -5.46 10.17
N ASN A 604 -25.02 -4.21 10.18
CA ASN A 604 -24.83 -3.29 9.06
C ASN A 604 -23.56 -2.45 9.28
N PRO A 605 -22.46 -2.68 8.54
CA PRO A 605 -21.20 -1.95 8.70
C PRO A 605 -21.30 -0.46 8.32
N PHE A 606 -22.25 -0.09 7.46
CA PHE A 606 -22.47 1.28 7.00
C PHE A 606 -23.55 2.01 7.79
N GLY A 607 -24.13 1.35 8.81
CA GLY A 607 -25.18 1.95 9.64
C GLY A 607 -24.69 3.21 10.34
N THR A 608 -25.56 4.22 10.37
CA THR A 608 -25.23 5.54 10.95
C THR A 608 -25.19 5.46 12.48
N LEU A 609 -24.04 5.80 13.09
CA LEU A 609 -23.92 5.99 14.54
C LEU A 609 -24.28 7.42 14.93
N PHE A 610 -23.80 8.40 14.17
CA PHE A 610 -24.04 9.82 14.43
C PHE A 610 -24.31 10.57 13.13
N LEU A 611 -25.31 11.44 13.14
CA LEU A 611 -25.53 12.43 12.08
C LEU A 611 -24.66 13.66 12.36
N SER A 612 -23.37 13.55 12.08
CA SER A 612 -22.37 14.59 12.30
C SER A 612 -21.19 14.39 11.34
N PRO A 613 -20.60 15.48 10.80
CA PRO A 613 -19.39 15.38 9.98
C PRO A 613 -18.13 15.09 10.80
N ARG A 614 -18.23 15.07 12.14
CA ARG A 614 -17.11 14.92 13.07
C ARG A 614 -17.50 14.06 14.26
N VAL A 615 -16.51 13.45 14.91
CA VAL A 615 -16.63 12.88 16.25
C VAL A 615 -15.33 13.07 17.02
N LYS A 616 -15.44 13.32 18.32
CA LYS A 616 -14.30 13.27 19.24
C LYS A 616 -14.32 11.98 20.04
N VAL A 617 -13.22 11.24 19.98
CA VAL A 617 -13.05 9.96 20.65
C VAL A 617 -12.09 10.12 21.81
N LEU A 618 -12.57 9.89 23.02
CA LEU A 618 -11.78 9.85 24.24
C LEU A 618 -11.40 8.43 24.56
N TYR A 619 -10.15 8.22 24.94
CA TYR A 619 -9.68 6.91 25.35
C TYR A 619 -8.54 7.03 26.36
N GLN A 620 -8.31 5.93 27.09
CA GLN A 620 -7.19 5.81 28.02
C GLN A 620 -6.10 4.95 27.39
N ALA A 621 -4.85 5.41 27.48
CA ALA A 621 -3.68 4.66 27.02
C ALA A 621 -2.45 5.02 27.86
N GLN A 622 -1.37 4.27 27.64
CA GLN A 622 -0.06 4.46 28.23
C GLN A 622 0.92 4.96 27.18
N ILE A 623 1.58 6.09 27.45
CA ILE A 623 2.57 6.71 26.54
C ILE A 623 3.83 7.15 27.28
N LYS A 624 4.98 7.16 26.60
CA LYS A 624 6.26 7.66 27.16
C LYS A 624 6.51 9.12 26.84
N ASP A 625 6.07 9.56 25.67
CA ASP A 625 6.25 10.92 25.17
C ASP A 625 5.06 11.33 24.29
N VAL A 626 4.90 12.63 24.08
CA VAL A 626 3.80 13.18 23.26
C VAL A 626 4.02 13.01 21.76
N GLY A 627 5.21 12.58 21.32
CA GLY A 627 5.53 12.37 19.90
C GLY A 627 4.79 11.18 19.28
N VAL A 628 4.24 10.28 20.10
CA VAL A 628 3.36 9.19 19.63
C VAL A 628 1.94 9.66 19.29
N LEU A 629 1.57 10.88 19.67
CA LEU A 629 0.26 11.46 19.35
C LEU A 629 0.23 11.90 17.89
N ASN A 630 -0.83 11.52 17.18
CA ASN A 630 -1.09 12.03 15.84
C ASN A 630 -1.44 13.53 15.89
N SER A 631 -1.35 14.20 14.75
CA SER A 631 -1.65 15.64 14.64
C SER A 631 -3.11 16.01 14.97
N PHE A 632 -4.02 15.04 14.93
CA PHE A 632 -5.42 15.15 15.31
C PHE A 632 -5.71 14.71 16.75
N GLU A 633 -4.67 14.42 17.55
CA GLU A 633 -4.77 13.97 18.93
C GLU A 633 -4.21 14.98 19.91
N PHE A 634 -4.82 15.04 21.09
CA PHE A 634 -4.36 15.91 22.18
C PHE A 634 -4.69 15.31 23.54
N LEU A 635 -3.84 15.62 24.53
CA LEU A 635 -4.07 15.21 25.91
C LEU A 635 -5.21 16.04 26.51
N THR A 636 -6.11 15.39 27.23
CA THR A 636 -7.10 16.10 28.06
C THR A 636 -6.45 16.92 29.18
N ASN A 637 -5.27 16.49 29.64
CA ASN A 637 -4.40 17.22 30.55
C ASN A 637 -3.00 17.35 29.93
N GLU A 638 -2.66 18.55 29.46
CA GLU A 638 -1.36 18.85 28.84
C GLU A 638 -0.16 18.60 29.77
N ASN A 639 -0.37 18.61 31.09
CA ASN A 639 0.68 18.36 32.09
C ASN A 639 0.77 16.89 32.51
N ALA A 640 0.05 15.96 31.87
CA ALA A 640 -0.01 14.57 32.33
C ALA A 640 1.37 13.89 32.41
N LEU A 641 2.30 14.23 31.51
CA LEU A 641 3.67 13.66 31.51
C LEU A 641 4.65 14.42 32.40
N THR A 642 4.30 15.62 32.86
CA THR A 642 5.17 16.43 33.75
C THR A 642 4.76 16.31 35.21
N GLU A 643 3.46 16.12 35.48
CA GLU A 643 2.89 15.97 36.82
C GLU A 643 2.58 14.50 37.16
N GLY A 644 2.46 13.63 36.16
CA GLY A 644 2.20 12.20 36.34
C GLY A 644 3.41 11.43 36.88
N THR A 645 3.17 10.21 37.37
CA THR A 645 4.24 9.29 37.78
C THR A 645 4.27 8.13 36.79
N PRO A 646 5.39 7.91 36.06
CA PRO A 646 5.48 6.80 35.12
C PRO A 646 5.58 5.46 35.87
N ASP A 647 5.24 4.38 35.20
CA ASP A 647 5.47 3.02 35.68
C ASP A 647 6.97 2.62 35.63
N ALA A 648 7.26 1.35 35.93
CA ALA A 648 8.62 0.83 35.96
C ALA A 648 9.33 0.87 34.59
N GLU A 649 8.57 0.93 33.49
CA GLU A 649 9.07 0.93 32.11
C GLU A 649 9.05 2.33 31.47
N GLY A 650 8.57 3.32 32.21
CA GLY A 650 8.56 4.73 31.83
C GLY A 650 7.26 5.22 31.21
N PHE A 651 6.17 4.45 31.27
CA PHE A 651 4.87 4.83 30.69
C PHE A 651 4.01 5.63 31.65
N TYR A 652 3.31 6.64 31.12
CA TYR A 652 2.31 7.44 31.82
C TYR A 652 0.91 7.02 31.39
N ASP A 653 0.04 6.72 32.36
CA ASP A 653 -1.39 6.57 32.12
C ASP A 653 -2.00 7.95 31.80
N VAL A 654 -2.53 8.09 30.58
CA VAL A 654 -3.09 9.35 30.07
C VAL A 654 -4.49 9.17 29.48
N HIS A 655 -5.22 10.28 29.41
CA HIS A 655 -6.49 10.37 28.68
C HIS A 655 -6.27 11.24 27.44
N ILE A 656 -6.50 10.66 26.27
CA ILE A 656 -6.29 11.28 24.96
C ILE A 656 -7.64 11.54 24.31
N VAL A 657 -7.74 12.65 23.57
CA VAL A 657 -8.86 12.94 22.67
C VAL A 657 -8.33 12.91 21.25
N ALA A 658 -8.99 12.15 20.38
CA ALA A 658 -8.75 12.13 18.93
C ALA A 658 -9.97 12.70 18.20
N GLN A 659 -9.76 13.54 17.19
CA GLN A 659 -10.83 14.04 16.33
C GLN A 659 -10.83 13.31 14.99
N HIS A 660 -11.98 12.73 14.63
CA HIS A 660 -12.24 12.14 13.33
C HIS A 660 -13.13 13.04 12.49
N GLU A 661 -12.83 13.15 11.21
CA GLU A 661 -13.69 13.78 10.20
C GLU A 661 -14.32 12.68 9.35
N SER A 662 -15.63 12.75 9.16
CA SER A 662 -16.40 11.81 8.34
C SER A 662 -15.86 11.70 6.92
N GLY A 663 -15.72 10.47 6.42
CA GLY A 663 -15.35 10.20 5.03
C GLY A 663 -16.38 10.70 4.00
N ASP A 664 -17.65 10.74 4.36
CA ASP A 664 -18.75 11.27 3.54
C ASP A 664 -19.13 12.72 3.86
N GLY A 665 -18.58 13.29 4.94
CA GLY A 665 -18.82 14.66 5.38
C GLY A 665 -20.20 14.91 6.00
N VAL A 666 -20.99 13.88 6.29
CA VAL A 666 -22.37 13.97 6.79
C VAL A 666 -22.60 13.13 8.03
N THR A 667 -22.14 11.88 8.05
CA THR A 667 -22.38 10.92 9.14
C THR A 667 -21.09 10.27 9.62
N ILE A 668 -21.15 9.69 10.81
CA ILE A 668 -20.13 8.75 11.30
C ILE A 668 -20.72 7.35 11.22
N GLY A 669 -20.14 6.51 10.36
CA GLY A 669 -20.55 5.12 10.19
C GLY A 669 -19.98 4.20 11.26
N ALA A 670 -20.60 3.03 11.44
CA ALA A 670 -20.18 2.05 12.45
C ALA A 670 -18.79 1.47 12.18
N LEU A 671 -18.57 0.91 10.98
CA LEU A 671 -17.28 0.36 10.61
C LEU A 671 -16.21 1.44 10.50
N GLU A 672 -16.57 2.61 9.96
CA GLU A 672 -15.67 3.76 9.84
C GLU A 672 -15.12 4.20 11.20
N LEU A 673 -16.00 4.34 12.20
CA LEU A 673 -15.57 4.71 13.53
C LEU A 673 -14.67 3.65 14.16
N LEU A 674 -15.00 2.37 13.99
CA LEU A 674 -14.20 1.27 14.53
C LEU A 674 -12.81 1.20 13.88
N PHE A 675 -12.73 1.41 12.57
CA PHE A 675 -11.48 1.54 11.81
C PHE A 675 -10.63 2.72 12.30
N PHE A 676 -11.25 3.91 12.43
CA PHE A 676 -10.59 5.09 12.96
C PHE A 676 -10.05 4.85 14.38
N MET A 677 -10.86 4.26 15.27
CA MET A 677 -10.44 3.92 16.62
C MET A 677 -9.23 2.98 16.60
N HIS A 678 -9.28 1.90 15.81
CA HIS A 678 -8.18 0.95 15.73
C HIS A 678 -6.86 1.62 15.28
N ASN A 679 -6.89 2.33 14.16
CA ASN A 679 -5.71 3.04 13.64
C ASN A 679 -5.26 4.20 14.53
N THR A 680 -6.13 4.75 15.37
CA THR A 680 -5.72 5.77 16.35
C THR A 680 -4.97 5.15 17.52
N LEU A 681 -5.39 3.96 17.95
CA LEU A 681 -4.88 3.26 19.12
C LEU A 681 -3.64 2.39 18.82
N HIS A 682 -3.39 1.98 17.57
CA HIS A 682 -2.36 0.99 17.21
C HIS A 682 -0.94 1.31 17.71
N ASN A 683 -0.53 2.59 17.70
CA ASN A 683 0.81 3.00 18.12
C ASN A 683 0.90 3.40 19.61
N LYS A 684 -0.13 3.07 20.41
CA LYS A 684 -0.21 3.36 21.85
C LYS A 684 -0.25 2.05 22.62
N TYR A 685 0.32 2.06 23.82
CA TYR A 685 0.23 0.90 24.71
C TYR A 685 -1.10 0.96 25.47
N LEU A 686 -1.94 -0.07 25.34
CA LEU A 686 -3.25 -0.15 26.01
C LEU A 686 -3.21 -1.01 27.28
N GLY A 687 -2.05 -1.60 27.60
CA GLY A 687 -1.93 -2.64 28.61
C GLY A 687 -2.86 -3.81 28.26
N LYS A 688 -3.57 -4.34 29.25
CA LYS A 688 -4.52 -5.44 29.04
C LYS A 688 -5.84 -5.00 28.38
N ARG A 689 -6.11 -3.68 28.34
CA ARG A 689 -7.43 -3.14 27.97
C ARG A 689 -7.57 -2.98 26.46
N ILE A 690 -7.57 -4.09 25.74
CA ILE A 690 -7.62 -4.07 24.27
C ILE A 690 -8.95 -4.55 23.70
N PHE A 691 -9.76 -5.28 24.48
CA PHE A 691 -11.02 -5.82 23.98
C PHE A 691 -12.06 -4.71 23.97
N PHE A 692 -12.51 -4.36 22.78
CA PHE A 692 -13.52 -3.32 22.56
C PHE A 692 -14.89 -3.81 23.05
N ASN A 693 -15.51 -3.04 23.93
CA ASN A 693 -16.83 -3.29 24.51
C ASN A 693 -17.84 -2.18 24.19
N GLY A 694 -17.66 -1.48 23.07
CA GLY A 694 -18.47 -0.33 22.71
C GLY A 694 -17.89 0.99 23.20
N PHE A 695 -18.75 2.01 23.26
CA PHE A 695 -18.38 3.35 23.71
C PHE A 695 -19.52 4.01 24.49
N GLU A 696 -19.19 4.98 25.33
CA GLU A 696 -20.17 5.82 26.03
C GLU A 696 -20.21 7.22 25.44
N LEU A 697 -21.40 7.70 25.05
CA LEU A 697 -21.60 9.09 24.65
C LEU A 697 -21.50 10.02 25.87
N GLN A 698 -20.44 10.82 25.92
CA GLN A 698 -20.16 11.79 26.99
C GLN A 698 -20.95 13.10 26.82
N GLY A 699 -21.36 13.41 25.58
CA GLY A 699 -22.15 14.59 25.26
C GLY A 699 -21.88 15.10 23.84
N TYR A 700 -22.18 16.38 23.62
CA TYR A 700 -21.96 17.07 22.36
C TYR A 700 -21.25 18.40 22.61
N GLU A 701 -20.35 18.76 21.70
CA GLU A 701 -19.76 20.09 21.61
C GLU A 701 -20.82 21.12 21.16
N ASN A 702 -20.47 22.42 21.29
CA ASN A 702 -21.38 23.51 20.90
C ASN A 702 -21.76 23.51 19.41
N ASP A 703 -20.93 22.91 18.55
CA ASP A 703 -21.17 22.79 17.11
C ASP A 703 -21.94 21.50 16.74
N GLY A 704 -22.33 20.70 17.72
CA GLY A 704 -23.04 19.44 17.52
C GLY A 704 -22.13 18.21 17.37
N THR A 705 -20.80 18.36 17.49
CA THR A 705 -19.88 17.22 17.42
C THR A 705 -20.06 16.29 18.62
N PRO A 706 -20.42 14.99 18.43
CA PRO A 706 -20.49 14.01 19.50
C PRO A 706 -19.12 13.76 20.12
N VAL A 707 -19.13 13.54 21.43
CA VAL A 707 -17.95 13.23 22.23
C VAL A 707 -18.17 11.87 22.88
N ILE A 708 -17.38 10.87 22.52
CA ILE A 708 -17.54 9.49 22.99
C ILE A 708 -16.32 9.04 23.79
N PHE A 709 -16.49 8.08 24.69
CA PHE A 709 -15.41 7.43 25.44
C PHE A 709 -15.35 5.94 25.10
N ILE A 710 -14.21 5.44 24.64
CA ILE A 710 -14.02 4.02 24.29
C ILE A 710 -14.04 3.17 25.56
N LEU A 711 -14.84 2.11 25.57
CA LEU A 711 -14.84 1.11 26.62
C LEU A 711 -13.99 -0.10 26.21
N CYS A 712 -12.92 -0.35 26.95
CA CYS A 712 -12.08 -1.54 26.77
C CYS A 712 -12.05 -2.42 28.03
N SER A 713 -11.95 -3.74 27.87
CA SER A 713 -11.69 -4.69 28.97
C SER A 713 -10.37 -5.43 28.83
N ASP A 714 -9.92 -5.96 29.98
CA ASP A 714 -8.78 -6.87 30.16
C ASP A 714 -8.95 -8.25 29.50
#